data_AF-A0A0S4PVW4-F1
#
_entry.id   AF-A0A0S4PVW4-F1
#
_cell.length_a   1.000
_cell.length_b   1.000
_cell.length_c   1.000
_cell.angle_alpha   90.00
_cell.angle_beta   90.00
_cell.angle_gamma   90.00
#
_symmetry.space_group_name_H-M   'P 1'
#
loop_
_entity.id
_entity.type
_entity.pdbx_description
1 polymer ?
#
loop_
_entity_poly.entity_id
_entity_poly.type
_entity_poly.pdbx_seq_one_letter_code
_entity_poly.pdbx_strand_id
1 'polypeptide(L)'
;MGGGGAEENLVEDSALRYTAFDLRNDKHLNIAHKILNRDFLHHEYKQDPNALNPRFYKELLHILGLKEFDRGGKITIELDDTQSVSFAKHIASKLESHNEPSDFEAVISHILLWLNRILFLKLIEANLLAFNGFDKSLNFLSSAKITSFKHLSHLFFEVLARDYEARGNDKGFNFLPYLNSSLFIKDERLETLDIALLDDALEITIFQSTQSTHKAGSKCAFLTYLFDFLNAFDFGKKREDSKAPCHSEALAEESQNVESSAESHDIESSDSKDLIRSSVLGAVFEKLNGYKEGSFYTPSFITSYMCKESLAKIVVEKFNAAFAWSAQSIEDLRKHIDRDFGRVESQAKQILSSMRICDPAVGSGHFLVSALNEMIFIYHKLGLLGFGYQDLQIKDDEIHLITKEGETFAYKRLQDSNHTIQIALFTLKKSIIENNLFGVDINPNSCNIARLRLWIELLKNAYYLNFTKDKDSKIHKLQTLPNIDINIKCGNSLISNIDTNITLDNFTHKLESRLTKAIEKRDLFLHQSLMSQIQDTKKKAQSKFQEMSQNARKYKNEHDKQSAQIHKMGYEEAYHFLCALFKRNCDEYINFHQALKEFFYQYGYINLAQLEPETRFHIESYADSFDFHKSVNFERSAQREIPQKELENILKLMRIYEEFQNQATFEWRFAFPEVLDLETFEEKQKRISANNATQSKENKQGIKDTFGDFLGFDLVIGNPPYVVKTKSQYPQYKWNTDLYMMFFEKCLTLTKQNGNGYLNFITPRFWLVNANCENMRKYFLNSIHLISLSETNPFEKAVTENIIAELQVCKPKSNFINHHKETHEIFSFVDTICKDNFKHNLKNEIVLNIDKNTLLIFDKICKNTIFLEKISKSKRGAEYGKKFCEQFSQGIKVLLGYDVSPYCIKWNNTYIDEELKDIKRLKPFFDNNLIYLRRVDNRLSASIGFEKFAFIKNIYGISITDKKYSPLLILALLNSRLLNFYYLKKFTTKKEQVFPEIQTYLYEKLPIPKINAKNQNIANQIIALVDEILMLKAKDSTFDTAALESQIDCLVYKLYHLTQAEIQIIESK
;
A
#
# COMPACT_ATOMS: atom_id res chain seq x y z
N MET A 1 55.21 -9.92 -16.82
CA MET A 1 56.29 -10.91 -16.65
C MET A 1 56.03 -11.68 -15.38
N GLY A 2 56.02 -13.02 -15.44
CA GLY A 2 55.99 -13.98 -14.31
C GLY A 2 54.68 -14.00 -13.50
N GLY A 3 53.94 -15.09 -13.34
CA GLY A 3 54.27 -16.51 -13.45
C GLY A 3 54.47 -17.12 -12.05
N GLY A 4 53.52 -17.97 -11.64
CA GLY A 4 53.52 -18.77 -10.41
C GLY A 4 52.07 -18.97 -9.98
N GLY A 5 51.39 -20.09 -10.22
CA GLY A 5 51.84 -21.48 -10.31
C GLY A 5 51.17 -22.22 -9.15
N ALA A 6 49.97 -22.73 -9.37
CA ALA A 6 49.24 -23.59 -8.44
C ALA A 6 48.90 -24.89 -9.18
N GLU A 7 49.85 -25.82 -9.16
CA GLU A 7 49.59 -27.27 -9.08
C GLU A 7 49.09 -27.53 -7.64
N GLU A 8 48.23 -28.48 -7.30
CA GLU A 8 47.64 -29.64 -7.95
C GLU A 8 46.53 -30.11 -6.98
N ASN A 9 45.33 -30.39 -7.47
CA ASN A 9 44.34 -31.24 -6.80
C ASN A 9 43.35 -31.69 -7.88
N LEU A 10 43.87 -32.40 -8.89
CA LEU A 10 43.05 -33.12 -9.84
C LEU A 10 42.70 -34.47 -9.20
N VAL A 11 41.42 -34.59 -8.84
CA VAL A 11 40.77 -35.81 -8.37
C VAL A 11 40.91 -36.89 -9.45
N GLU A 12 41.32 -38.09 -9.03
CA GLU A 12 41.48 -39.29 -9.86
C GLU A 12 40.24 -39.59 -10.73
N ASP A 13 40.51 -40.21 -11.89
CA ASP A 13 39.57 -40.68 -12.93
C ASP A 13 38.41 -41.53 -12.36
N SER A 14 37.40 -40.84 -11.82
CA SER A 14 36.08 -41.42 -11.58
C SER A 14 35.18 -41.09 -12.76
N ALA A 15 34.69 -42.13 -13.45
CA ALA A 15 33.70 -41.97 -14.51
C ALA A 15 32.45 -41.27 -13.95
N LEU A 16 32.27 -40.00 -14.31
CA LEU A 16 31.08 -39.25 -13.95
C LEU A 16 29.87 -39.86 -14.66
N ARG A 17 28.93 -40.40 -13.87
CA ARG A 17 27.62 -40.81 -14.39
C ARG A 17 26.93 -39.55 -14.91
N TYR A 18 26.68 -39.50 -16.22
CA TYR A 18 25.94 -38.42 -16.85
C TYR A 18 24.58 -38.94 -17.34
N THR A 19 23.61 -38.04 -17.37
CA THR A 19 22.29 -38.25 -17.98
C THR A 19 22.14 -37.28 -19.13
N ALA A 20 21.75 -37.78 -20.30
CA ALA A 20 21.48 -36.95 -21.47
C ALA A 20 20.03 -36.42 -21.43
N PHE A 21 19.86 -35.11 -21.60
CA PHE A 21 18.56 -34.47 -21.74
C PHE A 21 18.33 -34.09 -23.21
N ASP A 22 17.24 -34.59 -23.82
CA ASP A 22 16.80 -34.12 -25.13
C ASP A 22 15.97 -32.85 -24.98
N LEU A 23 16.54 -31.70 -25.32
CA LEU A 23 15.90 -30.38 -25.18
C LEU A 23 14.72 -30.16 -26.14
N ARG A 24 14.47 -31.06 -27.09
CA ARG A 24 13.28 -31.04 -27.97
C ARG A 24 12.08 -31.76 -27.34
N ASN A 25 12.26 -32.38 -26.17
CA ASN A 25 11.22 -33.08 -25.42
C ASN A 25 10.81 -32.23 -24.21
N ASP A 26 9.55 -31.79 -24.14
CA ASP A 26 9.03 -30.91 -23.09
C ASP A 26 9.19 -31.45 -21.66
N LYS A 27 9.22 -32.77 -21.47
CA LYS A 27 9.49 -33.38 -20.15
C LYS A 27 10.96 -33.21 -19.76
N HIS A 28 11.89 -33.44 -20.68
CA HIS A 28 13.32 -33.26 -20.44
C HIS A 28 13.70 -31.80 -20.33
N LEU A 29 13.06 -30.92 -21.12
CA LEU A 29 13.26 -29.48 -21.05
C LEU A 29 12.88 -28.92 -19.67
N ASN A 30 11.75 -29.37 -19.10
CA ASN A 30 11.36 -28.97 -17.74
C ASN A 30 12.34 -29.45 -16.65
N ILE A 31 12.89 -30.66 -16.81
CA ILE A 31 13.86 -31.20 -15.86
C ILE A 31 15.20 -30.47 -16.00
N ALA A 32 15.67 -30.27 -17.23
CA ALA A 32 16.87 -29.50 -17.54
C ALA A 32 16.75 -28.05 -17.04
N HIS A 33 15.59 -27.40 -17.23
CA HIS A 33 15.31 -26.07 -16.70
C HIS A 33 15.40 -26.02 -15.18
N LYS A 34 14.91 -27.04 -14.46
CA LYS A 34 15.02 -27.09 -12.99
C LYS A 34 16.46 -27.28 -12.51
N ILE A 35 17.22 -28.17 -13.16
CA ILE A 35 18.61 -28.47 -12.78
C ILE A 35 19.54 -27.33 -13.16
N LEU A 36 19.33 -26.72 -14.33
CA LEU A 36 20.12 -25.58 -14.82
C LEU A 36 19.58 -24.24 -14.31
N ASN A 37 18.51 -24.24 -13.52
CA ASN A 37 18.09 -23.05 -12.80
C ASN A 37 19.22 -22.66 -11.85
N ARG A 38 19.63 -21.39 -11.93
CA ARG A 38 20.60 -20.78 -11.04
C ARG A 38 20.32 -21.08 -9.57
N ASP A 39 19.05 -21.08 -9.15
CA ASP A 39 18.64 -21.37 -7.77
C ASP A 39 19.10 -22.75 -7.30
N PHE A 40 19.06 -23.74 -8.20
CA PHE A 40 19.49 -25.11 -7.94
C PHE A 40 21.01 -25.26 -8.03
N LEU A 41 21.64 -24.65 -9.03
CA LEU A 41 23.10 -24.73 -9.24
C LEU A 41 23.91 -24.00 -8.16
N HIS A 42 23.41 -22.88 -7.66
CA HIS A 42 24.10 -22.05 -6.68
C HIS A 42 23.60 -22.22 -5.24
N HIS A 43 22.61 -23.09 -5.01
CA HIS A 43 21.92 -23.21 -3.71
C HIS A 43 21.42 -21.85 -3.18
N GLU A 44 21.06 -20.93 -4.09
CA GLU A 44 20.62 -19.56 -3.80
C GLU A 44 19.10 -19.47 -3.57
N TYR A 45 18.43 -20.58 -3.21
CA TYR A 45 16.99 -20.56 -2.90
C TYR A 45 16.72 -19.80 -1.60
N LYS A 46 16.66 -18.47 -1.67
CA LYS A 46 16.09 -17.61 -0.63
C LYS A 46 14.60 -17.49 -0.89
N GLN A 47 13.82 -18.40 -0.31
CA GLN A 47 12.39 -18.19 -0.21
C GLN A 47 12.16 -17.01 0.74
N ASP A 48 11.35 -16.01 0.35
CA ASP A 48 10.95 -14.94 1.27
C ASP A 48 10.48 -15.61 2.58
N PRO A 49 11.13 -15.36 3.71
CA PRO A 49 10.78 -16.00 4.98
C PRO A 49 9.35 -15.70 5.43
N ASN A 50 8.73 -14.68 4.85
CA ASN A 50 7.34 -14.31 5.07
C ASN A 50 6.39 -14.92 4.02
N ALA A 51 6.92 -15.69 3.06
CA ALA A 51 6.12 -16.37 2.06
C ALA A 51 5.14 -17.36 2.70
N LEU A 52 3.96 -17.43 2.10
CA LEU A 52 2.88 -18.28 2.53
C LEU A 52 3.26 -19.76 2.45
N ASN A 53 3.26 -20.49 3.57
CA ASN A 53 3.39 -21.95 3.56
C ASN A 53 2.17 -22.57 2.86
N PRO A 54 2.32 -23.23 1.69
CA PRO A 54 1.17 -23.70 0.91
C PRO A 54 0.37 -24.82 1.59
N ARG A 55 1.04 -25.66 2.41
CA ARG A 55 0.38 -26.76 3.13
C ARG A 55 -0.52 -26.19 4.23
N PHE A 56 0.04 -25.31 5.06
CA PHE A 56 -0.71 -24.59 6.09
C PHE A 56 -1.90 -23.83 5.51
N TYR A 57 -1.65 -23.02 4.47
CA TYR A 57 -2.69 -22.14 3.92
C TYR A 57 -3.86 -22.89 3.28
N LYS A 58 -3.59 -23.92 2.46
CA LYS A 58 -4.65 -24.68 1.78
C LYS A 58 -5.52 -25.45 2.77
N GLU A 59 -4.91 -26.06 3.79
CA GLU A 59 -5.65 -26.76 4.82
C GLU A 59 -6.45 -25.79 5.71
N LEU A 60 -5.88 -24.62 6.04
CA LEU A 60 -6.61 -23.59 6.77
C LEU A 60 -7.85 -23.11 6.01
N LEU A 61 -7.74 -22.84 4.70
CA LEU A 61 -8.92 -22.49 3.89
C LEU A 61 -9.99 -23.58 3.95
N HIS A 62 -9.59 -24.84 3.84
CA HIS A 62 -10.51 -25.98 3.94
C HIS A 62 -11.22 -26.02 5.29
N ILE A 63 -10.49 -25.86 6.40
CA ILE A 63 -11.06 -25.83 7.77
C ILE A 63 -12.07 -24.70 7.94
N LEU A 64 -11.77 -23.53 7.36
CA LEU A 64 -12.66 -22.37 7.41
C LEU A 64 -13.89 -22.52 6.48
N GLY A 65 -13.88 -23.46 5.53
CA GLY A 65 -14.94 -23.62 4.54
C GLY A 65 -14.81 -22.67 3.34
N LEU A 66 -13.58 -22.31 2.98
CA LEU A 66 -13.24 -21.34 1.94
C LEU A 66 -12.42 -22.01 0.81
N LYS A 67 -12.49 -21.44 -0.40
CA LYS A 67 -11.73 -21.93 -1.56
C LYS A 67 -11.27 -20.79 -2.46
N GLU A 68 -10.07 -20.95 -3.05
CA GLU A 68 -9.56 -20.05 -4.09
C GLU A 68 -10.17 -20.40 -5.46
N PHE A 69 -10.62 -19.38 -6.18
CA PHE A 69 -11.11 -19.47 -7.55
C PHE A 69 -10.27 -18.56 -8.47
N ASP A 70 -9.83 -19.10 -9.62
CA ASP A 70 -9.18 -18.30 -10.65
C ASP A 70 -10.22 -17.77 -11.64
N ARG A 71 -10.43 -16.46 -11.62
CA ARG A 71 -11.30 -15.74 -12.57
C ARG A 71 -10.44 -14.90 -13.51
N GLY A 72 -9.78 -15.57 -14.47
CA GLY A 72 -9.04 -14.90 -15.55
C GLY A 72 -7.73 -14.26 -15.10
N GLY A 73 -6.98 -14.92 -14.22
CA GLY A 73 -5.70 -14.47 -13.66
C GLY A 73 -5.82 -13.73 -12.32
N LYS A 74 -7.05 -13.47 -11.85
CA LYS A 74 -7.33 -12.94 -10.51
C LYS A 74 -7.84 -14.06 -9.62
N ILE A 75 -7.13 -14.31 -8.52
CA ILE A 75 -7.54 -15.27 -7.49
C ILE A 75 -8.53 -14.57 -6.55
N THR A 76 -9.73 -15.10 -6.43
CA THR A 76 -10.75 -14.68 -5.44
C THR A 76 -10.94 -15.79 -4.42
N ILE A 77 -11.36 -15.43 -3.21
CA ILE A 77 -11.75 -16.39 -2.18
C ILE A 77 -13.26 -16.33 -2.04
N GLU A 78 -13.89 -17.49 -2.07
CA GLU A 78 -15.33 -17.66 -1.97
C GLU A 78 -15.63 -18.84 -1.02
N LEU A 79 -16.90 -19.00 -0.65
CA LEU A 79 -17.35 -20.16 0.13
C LEU A 79 -17.11 -21.44 -0.66
N ASP A 80 -16.66 -22.50 0.01
CA ASP A 80 -16.51 -23.81 -0.63
C ASP A 80 -17.85 -24.54 -0.73
N ASP A 81 -18.49 -24.43 -1.88
CA ASP A 81 -19.76 -25.12 -2.15
C ASP A 81 -19.66 -26.64 -2.14
N THR A 82 -18.45 -27.19 -2.29
CA THR A 82 -18.24 -28.65 -2.28
C THR A 82 -18.37 -29.25 -0.87
N GLN A 83 -18.22 -28.43 0.17
CA GLN A 83 -18.46 -28.84 1.55
C GLN A 83 -19.93 -28.61 1.92
N SER A 84 -20.68 -29.68 2.20
CA SER A 84 -22.08 -29.55 2.65
C SER A 84 -22.20 -28.93 4.04
N VAL A 85 -21.20 -29.17 4.91
CA VAL A 85 -21.07 -28.60 6.25
C VAL A 85 -19.68 -28.00 6.38
N SER A 86 -19.60 -26.73 6.78
CA SER A 86 -18.33 -26.01 6.98
C SER A 86 -18.48 -24.90 8.02
N PHE A 87 -17.36 -24.37 8.53
CA PHE A 87 -17.38 -23.29 9.52
C PHE A 87 -18.01 -22.01 8.98
N ALA A 88 -17.67 -21.61 7.74
CA ALA A 88 -18.28 -20.45 7.10
C ALA A 88 -19.79 -20.58 6.92
N LYS A 89 -20.28 -21.74 6.47
CA LYS A 89 -21.73 -22.01 6.34
C LYS A 89 -22.44 -22.03 7.68
N HIS A 90 -21.76 -22.50 8.73
CA HIS A 90 -22.28 -22.47 10.09
C HIS A 90 -22.47 -21.04 10.61
N ILE A 91 -21.47 -20.16 10.39
CA ILE A 91 -21.58 -18.74 10.72
C ILE A 91 -22.73 -18.09 9.94
N ALA A 92 -22.82 -18.35 8.63
CA ALA A 92 -23.91 -17.81 7.80
C ALA A 92 -25.29 -18.18 8.37
N SER A 93 -25.50 -19.45 8.71
CA SER A 93 -26.76 -19.94 9.30
C SER A 93 -27.06 -19.29 10.64
N LYS A 94 -26.05 -19.06 11.50
CA LYS A 94 -26.24 -18.37 12.78
C LYS A 94 -26.60 -16.90 12.58
N LEU A 95 -25.97 -16.19 11.65
CA LEU A 95 -26.33 -14.82 11.31
C LEU A 95 -27.80 -14.72 10.83
N GLU A 96 -28.23 -15.63 9.95
CA GLU A 96 -29.62 -15.70 9.50
C GLU A 96 -30.60 -15.91 10.65
N SER A 97 -30.26 -16.83 11.58
CA SER A 97 -31.11 -17.10 12.75
C SER A 97 -31.25 -15.90 13.71
N HIS A 98 -30.33 -14.93 13.62
CA HIS A 98 -30.33 -13.69 14.38
C HIS A 98 -30.85 -12.47 13.60
N ASN A 99 -31.39 -12.66 12.39
CA ASN A 99 -31.83 -11.60 11.47
C ASN A 99 -30.71 -10.63 11.05
N GLU A 100 -29.46 -11.11 11.02
CA GLU A 100 -28.30 -10.34 10.57
C GLU A 100 -27.93 -10.69 9.11
N PRO A 101 -27.25 -9.80 8.37
CA PRO A 101 -26.75 -10.12 7.03
C PRO A 101 -25.86 -11.36 7.06
N SER A 102 -26.19 -12.37 6.25
CA SER A 102 -25.44 -13.64 6.12
C SER A 102 -24.63 -13.75 4.84
N ASP A 103 -24.40 -12.61 4.17
CA ASP A 103 -23.63 -12.57 2.95
C ASP A 103 -22.15 -12.88 3.19
N PHE A 104 -21.41 -13.08 2.10
CA PHE A 104 -20.00 -13.45 2.19
C PHE A 104 -19.16 -12.43 2.97
N GLU A 105 -19.50 -11.14 2.92
CA GLU A 105 -18.77 -10.08 3.64
C GLU A 105 -18.98 -10.18 5.14
N ALA A 106 -20.21 -10.36 5.60
CA ALA A 106 -20.51 -10.57 7.01
C ALA A 106 -19.82 -11.85 7.54
N VAL A 107 -19.91 -12.96 6.79
CA VAL A 107 -19.31 -14.24 7.17
C VAL A 107 -17.78 -14.15 7.25
N ILE A 108 -17.11 -13.61 6.23
CA ILE A 108 -15.65 -13.51 6.21
C ILE A 108 -15.13 -12.56 7.30
N SER A 109 -15.88 -11.49 7.61
CA SER A 109 -15.56 -10.57 8.69
C SER A 109 -15.53 -11.27 10.05
N HIS A 110 -16.52 -12.13 10.34
CA HIS A 110 -16.53 -12.94 11.57
C HIS A 110 -15.43 -14.00 11.57
N ILE A 111 -15.20 -14.69 10.44
CA ILE A 111 -14.09 -15.67 10.32
C ILE A 111 -12.74 -14.99 10.64
N LEU A 112 -12.47 -13.85 10.02
CA LEU A 112 -11.24 -13.09 10.24
C LEU A 112 -11.10 -12.66 11.69
N LEU A 113 -12.18 -12.15 12.30
CA LEU A 113 -12.19 -11.74 13.71
C LEU A 113 -11.80 -12.91 14.64
N TRP A 114 -12.43 -14.07 14.47
CA TRP A 114 -12.19 -15.24 15.32
C TRP A 114 -10.84 -15.89 15.06
N LEU A 115 -10.46 -16.05 13.79
CA LEU A 115 -9.17 -16.60 13.40
C LEU A 115 -8.02 -15.75 13.94
N ASN A 116 -8.12 -14.42 13.86
CA ASN A 116 -7.13 -13.49 14.43
C ASN A 116 -6.87 -13.78 15.91
N ARG A 117 -7.94 -13.97 16.70
CA ARG A 117 -7.84 -14.25 18.14
C ARG A 117 -7.23 -15.62 18.42
N ILE A 118 -7.65 -16.66 17.69
CA ILE A 118 -7.16 -18.03 17.89
C ILE A 118 -5.69 -18.14 17.51
N LEU A 119 -5.27 -17.55 16.38
CA LEU A 119 -3.85 -17.55 16.00
C LEU A 119 -2.99 -16.77 16.99
N PHE A 120 -3.52 -15.67 17.54
CA PHE A 120 -2.86 -14.94 18.61
C PHE A 120 -2.69 -15.80 19.88
N LEU A 121 -3.71 -16.55 20.30
CA LEU A 121 -3.58 -17.52 21.38
C LEU A 121 -2.47 -18.54 21.08
N LYS A 122 -2.38 -19.02 19.84
CA LYS A 122 -1.40 -20.03 19.44
C LYS A 122 0.03 -19.50 19.53
N LEU A 123 0.23 -18.24 19.19
CA LEU A 123 1.51 -17.56 19.37
C LEU A 123 1.84 -17.33 20.85
N ILE A 124 0.86 -16.99 21.69
CA ILE A 124 1.07 -16.92 23.15
C ILE A 124 1.50 -18.28 23.68
N GLU A 125 0.81 -19.36 23.31
CA GLU A 125 1.17 -20.72 23.71
C GLU A 125 2.60 -21.07 23.28
N ALA A 126 2.96 -20.83 22.02
CA ALA A 126 4.30 -21.11 21.50
C ALA A 126 5.40 -20.35 22.26
N ASN A 127 5.18 -19.07 22.55
CA ASN A 127 6.11 -18.26 23.34
C ASN A 127 6.19 -18.73 24.80
N LEU A 128 5.06 -19.09 25.42
CA LEU A 128 5.03 -19.64 26.77
C LEU A 128 5.84 -20.95 26.86
N LEU A 129 5.69 -21.84 25.89
CA LEU A 129 6.49 -23.06 25.81
C LEU A 129 7.97 -22.74 25.66
N ALA A 130 8.33 -21.91 24.68
CA ALA A 130 9.72 -21.54 24.42
C ALA A 130 10.39 -20.91 25.66
N PHE A 131 9.66 -20.08 26.40
CA PHE A 131 10.17 -19.40 27.59
C PHE A 131 10.31 -20.32 28.82
N ASN A 132 9.66 -21.47 28.82
CA ASN A 132 9.60 -22.38 29.95
C ASN A 132 10.15 -23.78 29.61
N GLY A 133 11.20 -23.84 28.77
CA GLY A 133 11.88 -25.10 28.46
C GLY A 133 10.99 -26.12 27.73
N PHE A 134 9.99 -25.64 26.99
CA PHE A 134 8.98 -26.43 26.30
C PHE A 134 8.15 -27.35 27.22
N ASP A 135 7.86 -26.90 28.45
CA ASP A 135 6.94 -27.58 29.38
C ASP A 135 5.54 -27.76 28.77
N LYS A 136 5.21 -29.00 28.39
CA LYS A 136 3.92 -29.35 27.75
C LYS A 136 2.70 -29.08 28.63
N SER A 137 2.85 -28.90 29.94
CA SER A 137 1.75 -28.55 30.85
C SER A 137 1.13 -27.18 30.52
N LEU A 138 1.92 -26.30 29.90
CA LEU A 138 1.52 -24.97 29.45
C LEU A 138 0.75 -24.97 28.12
N ASN A 139 0.66 -26.12 27.43
CA ASN A 139 -0.23 -26.27 26.27
C ASN A 139 -1.68 -26.07 26.72
N PHE A 140 -2.40 -25.16 26.06
CA PHE A 140 -3.77 -24.83 26.39
C PHE A 140 -4.73 -24.74 25.20
N LEU A 141 -4.21 -24.63 23.98
CA LEU A 141 -4.98 -24.78 22.74
C LEU A 141 -5.13 -26.26 22.39
N SER A 142 -5.98 -26.93 23.16
CA SER A 142 -6.36 -28.31 22.90
C SER A 142 -7.83 -28.53 23.25
N SER A 143 -8.44 -29.52 22.61
CA SER A 143 -9.82 -29.93 22.92
C SER A 143 -9.98 -30.42 24.36
N ALA A 144 -8.89 -30.82 25.03
CA ALA A 144 -8.90 -31.22 26.43
C ALA A 144 -9.05 -30.02 27.40
N LYS A 145 -8.44 -28.86 27.10
CA LYS A 145 -8.56 -27.65 27.94
C LYS A 145 -9.67 -26.71 27.47
N ILE A 146 -9.89 -26.62 26.17
CA ILE A 146 -10.94 -25.79 25.53
C ILE A 146 -11.93 -26.74 24.86
N THR A 147 -12.93 -27.18 25.63
CA THR A 147 -13.88 -28.22 25.20
C THR A 147 -15.08 -27.70 24.41
N SER A 148 -15.28 -26.38 24.35
CA SER A 148 -16.46 -25.74 23.70
C SER A 148 -16.17 -24.32 23.25
N PHE A 149 -17.01 -23.80 22.36
CA PHE A 149 -16.96 -22.40 21.95
C PHE A 149 -17.27 -21.44 23.11
N LYS A 150 -18.11 -21.86 24.07
CA LYS A 150 -18.33 -21.11 25.30
C LYS A 150 -17.07 -21.01 26.17
N HIS A 151 -16.29 -22.09 26.27
CA HIS A 151 -14.98 -22.04 26.94
C HIS A 151 -13.99 -21.13 26.21
N LEU A 152 -13.99 -21.13 24.87
CA LEU A 152 -13.17 -20.23 24.07
C LEU A 152 -13.56 -18.75 24.25
N SER A 153 -14.87 -18.45 24.29
CA SER A 153 -15.39 -17.10 24.58
C SER A 153 -14.99 -16.63 25.99
N HIS A 154 -15.08 -17.51 27.00
CA HIS A 154 -14.60 -17.23 28.36
C HIS A 154 -13.09 -16.88 28.37
N LEU A 155 -12.26 -17.65 27.65
CA LEU A 155 -10.83 -17.36 27.54
C LEU A 155 -10.55 -15.96 26.95
N PHE A 156 -11.32 -15.56 25.94
CA PHE A 156 -11.19 -14.25 25.32
C PHE A 156 -11.58 -13.11 26.27
N PHE A 157 -12.77 -13.18 26.87
CA PHE A 157 -13.37 -11.99 27.51
C PHE A 157 -13.26 -11.97 29.04
N GLU A 158 -13.06 -13.12 29.68
CA GLU A 158 -12.98 -13.24 31.13
C GLU A 158 -11.54 -13.45 31.61
N VAL A 159 -10.68 -14.08 30.81
CA VAL A 159 -9.26 -14.27 31.15
C VAL A 159 -8.39 -13.17 30.53
N LEU A 160 -8.27 -13.13 29.20
CA LEU A 160 -7.31 -12.24 28.54
C LEU A 160 -7.70 -10.76 28.63
N ALA A 161 -9.00 -10.47 28.69
CA ALA A 161 -9.52 -9.11 28.73
C ALA A 161 -9.71 -8.55 30.16
N ARG A 162 -9.29 -9.29 31.21
CA ARG A 162 -9.36 -8.88 32.62
C ARG A 162 -8.01 -9.01 33.32
N ASP A 163 -7.72 -8.07 34.22
CA ASP A 163 -6.56 -8.14 35.10
C ASP A 163 -6.68 -9.33 36.06
N TYR A 164 -5.54 -9.86 36.50
CA TYR A 164 -5.40 -11.02 37.37
C TYR A 164 -6.24 -10.94 38.65
N GLU A 165 -6.34 -9.76 39.28
CA GLU A 165 -7.13 -9.57 40.50
C GLU A 165 -8.65 -9.56 40.26
N ALA A 166 -9.07 -9.30 39.02
CA ALA A 166 -10.48 -9.26 38.62
C ALA A 166 -10.97 -10.58 37.98
N ARG A 167 -10.08 -11.57 37.88
CA ARG A 167 -10.38 -12.93 37.41
C ARG A 167 -11.07 -13.73 38.50
N GLY A 168 -12.04 -14.56 38.11
CA GLY A 168 -12.74 -15.45 39.04
C GLY A 168 -11.91 -16.70 39.36
N ASN A 169 -12.57 -17.80 39.74
CA ASN A 169 -11.96 -19.13 39.75
C ASN A 169 -11.74 -19.62 38.30
N ASP A 170 -10.85 -18.96 37.57
CA ASP A 170 -10.53 -19.26 36.19
C ASP A 170 -9.79 -20.60 36.13
N LYS A 171 -10.42 -21.58 35.46
CA LYS A 171 -10.14 -23.03 35.46
C LYS A 171 -8.75 -23.42 34.91
N GLY A 172 -7.67 -22.93 35.53
CA GLY A 172 -6.29 -23.24 35.15
C GLY A 172 -5.66 -22.29 34.13
N PHE A 173 -6.28 -21.14 33.81
CA PHE A 173 -5.73 -20.16 32.85
C PHE A 173 -5.02 -18.95 33.51
N ASN A 174 -4.81 -18.99 34.82
CA ASN A 174 -4.20 -17.90 35.59
C ASN A 174 -2.76 -17.55 35.17
N PHE A 175 -2.10 -18.41 34.39
CA PHE A 175 -0.76 -18.16 33.85
C PHE A 175 -0.76 -17.27 32.59
N LEU A 176 -1.93 -16.97 32.01
CA LEU A 176 -2.03 -16.15 30.80
C LEU A 176 -1.98 -14.65 31.11
N PRO A 177 -1.39 -13.82 30.21
CA PRO A 177 -1.29 -12.37 30.39
C PRO A 177 -2.65 -11.68 30.38
N TYR A 178 -2.72 -10.50 30.99
CA TYR A 178 -3.79 -9.53 30.72
C TYR A 178 -3.42 -8.69 29.48
N LEU A 179 -4.42 -8.38 28.65
CA LEU A 179 -4.30 -7.58 27.43
C LEU A 179 -5.21 -6.35 27.51
N ASN A 180 -4.60 -5.16 27.56
CA ASN A 180 -5.32 -3.90 27.47
C ASN A 180 -5.53 -3.51 25.98
N SER A 181 -6.43 -4.22 25.29
CA SER A 181 -6.56 -4.18 23.83
C SER A 181 -8.01 -4.35 23.36
N SER A 182 -8.42 -3.61 22.32
CA SER A 182 -9.71 -3.83 21.65
C SER A 182 -9.87 -5.21 21.03
N LEU A 183 -8.77 -5.95 20.79
CA LEU A 183 -8.83 -7.28 20.20
C LEU A 183 -9.68 -8.23 21.05
N PHE A 184 -9.73 -8.04 22.37
CA PHE A 184 -10.54 -8.84 23.29
C PHE A 184 -11.59 -8.00 24.04
N ILE A 185 -12.00 -6.87 23.45
CA ILE A 185 -13.19 -6.11 23.87
C ILE A 185 -14.38 -6.59 23.03
N LYS A 186 -15.57 -6.61 23.64
CA LYS A 186 -16.82 -6.81 22.91
C LYS A 186 -17.12 -5.57 22.08
N ASP A 187 -17.11 -5.71 20.75
CA ASP A 187 -17.50 -4.66 19.80
C ASP A 187 -18.91 -4.95 19.24
N GLU A 188 -19.49 -4.03 18.47
CA GLU A 188 -20.85 -4.18 17.90
C GLU A 188 -21.02 -5.50 17.12
N ARG A 189 -19.96 -5.99 16.46
CA ARG A 189 -19.98 -7.28 15.72
C ARG A 189 -20.04 -8.50 16.65
N LEU A 190 -19.62 -8.34 17.89
CA LEU A 190 -19.78 -9.36 18.93
C LEU A 190 -21.12 -9.29 19.64
N GLU A 191 -21.80 -8.16 19.53
CA GLU A 191 -23.21 -8.04 19.88
C GLU A 191 -24.08 -8.74 18.82
N THR A 192 -23.67 -8.74 17.53
CA THR A 192 -24.38 -9.48 16.47
C THR A 192 -24.21 -11.01 16.57
N LEU A 193 -22.99 -11.51 16.79
CA LEU A 193 -22.76 -12.97 16.96
C LEU A 193 -21.55 -13.28 17.85
N ASP A 194 -21.78 -13.57 19.14
CA ASP A 194 -20.76 -14.08 20.05
C ASP A 194 -20.35 -15.52 19.66
N ILE A 195 -19.05 -15.82 19.67
CA ILE A 195 -18.54 -17.17 19.36
C ILE A 195 -19.16 -18.23 20.28
N ALA A 196 -19.58 -17.88 21.51
CA ALA A 196 -20.26 -18.78 22.43
C ALA A 196 -21.60 -19.33 21.91
N LEU A 197 -22.19 -18.72 20.88
CA LEU A 197 -23.45 -19.15 20.25
C LEU A 197 -23.26 -20.17 19.11
N LEU A 198 -22.00 -20.48 18.77
CA LEU A 198 -21.68 -21.52 17.79
C LEU A 198 -21.88 -22.92 18.40
N ASP A 199 -22.16 -23.90 17.55
CA ASP A 199 -22.58 -25.22 18.01
C ASP A 199 -21.36 -26.13 18.21
N ASP A 200 -21.15 -26.58 19.44
CA ASP A 200 -20.02 -27.45 19.81
C ASP A 200 -20.01 -28.79 19.04
N ALA A 201 -21.17 -29.21 18.52
CA ALA A 201 -21.34 -30.41 17.72
C ALA A 201 -21.01 -30.24 16.23
N LEU A 202 -20.49 -29.08 15.80
CA LEU A 202 -20.10 -28.83 14.42
C LEU A 202 -18.99 -29.80 13.99
N GLU A 203 -19.32 -30.73 13.09
CA GLU A 203 -18.38 -31.66 12.49
C GLU A 203 -18.00 -31.24 11.07
N ILE A 204 -16.69 -31.22 10.78
CA ILE A 204 -16.15 -30.91 9.44
C ILE A 204 -15.36 -32.13 8.92
N THR A 205 -15.40 -32.33 7.60
CA THR A 205 -14.61 -33.35 6.92
C THR A 205 -13.13 -32.99 6.94
N ILE A 206 -12.25 -33.94 7.29
CA ILE A 206 -10.79 -33.74 7.32
C ILE A 206 -10.23 -33.56 5.90
N PHE A 207 -9.29 -32.61 5.75
CA PHE A 207 -8.64 -32.31 4.47
C PHE A 207 -7.84 -33.51 3.95
N GLN A 208 -7.84 -33.71 2.62
CA GLN A 208 -7.21 -34.87 1.99
C GLN A 208 -5.69 -34.92 2.20
N SER A 209 -5.05 -33.77 2.29
CA SER A 209 -3.61 -33.64 2.55
C SER A 209 -3.37 -33.01 3.92
N THR A 210 -4.18 -33.40 4.91
CA THR A 210 -4.05 -32.89 6.29
C THR A 210 -2.66 -33.13 6.85
N GLN A 211 -2.14 -32.16 7.60
CA GLN A 211 -0.89 -32.29 8.35
C GLN A 211 -1.12 -32.79 9.79
N SER A 212 -2.38 -32.96 10.21
CA SER A 212 -2.70 -33.49 11.54
C SER A 212 -2.69 -35.03 11.55
N THR A 213 -2.84 -35.62 12.73
CA THR A 213 -2.90 -37.09 12.92
C THR A 213 -4.25 -37.70 12.53
N HIS A 214 -5.15 -36.94 11.90
CA HIS A 214 -6.51 -37.37 11.59
C HIS A 214 -6.55 -38.12 10.26
N LYS A 215 -7.51 -39.05 10.11
CA LYS A 215 -7.68 -39.79 8.85
C LYS A 215 -8.33 -38.89 7.78
N ALA A 216 -7.67 -38.73 6.64
CA ALA A 216 -8.20 -37.98 5.50
C ALA A 216 -9.63 -38.44 5.13
N GLY A 217 -10.54 -37.48 4.95
CA GLY A 217 -11.93 -37.74 4.57
C GLY A 217 -12.87 -38.20 5.70
N SER A 218 -12.38 -38.45 6.93
CA SER A 218 -13.27 -38.67 8.08
C SER A 218 -13.91 -37.37 8.58
N LYS A 219 -14.89 -37.45 9.47
CA LYS A 219 -15.45 -36.28 10.17
C LYS A 219 -14.79 -36.08 11.53
N CYS A 220 -14.63 -34.84 11.94
CA CYS A 220 -14.12 -34.46 13.26
C CYS A 220 -14.79 -33.17 13.74
N ALA A 221 -14.96 -33.02 15.06
CA ALA A 221 -15.43 -31.78 15.65
C ALA A 221 -14.49 -30.62 15.29
N PHE A 222 -15.06 -29.46 14.91
CA PHE A 222 -14.31 -28.33 14.38
C PHE A 222 -13.18 -27.86 15.29
N LEU A 223 -13.46 -27.62 16.58
CA LEU A 223 -12.45 -27.11 17.52
C LEU A 223 -11.30 -28.10 17.69
N THR A 224 -11.60 -29.40 17.77
CA THR A 224 -10.59 -30.46 17.82
C THR A 224 -9.72 -30.42 16.58
N TYR A 225 -10.33 -30.42 15.38
CA TYR A 225 -9.57 -30.40 14.13
C TYR A 225 -8.72 -29.13 14.00
N LEU A 226 -9.28 -27.95 14.30
CA LEU A 226 -8.55 -26.68 14.24
C LEU A 226 -7.34 -26.67 15.18
N PHE A 227 -7.49 -27.12 16.43
CA PHE A 227 -6.37 -27.14 17.38
C PHE A 227 -5.31 -28.17 16.99
N ASP A 228 -5.72 -29.37 16.57
CA ASP A 228 -4.77 -30.41 16.12
C ASP A 228 -4.02 -29.98 14.85
N PHE A 229 -4.71 -29.32 13.92
CA PHE A 229 -4.10 -28.68 12.76
C PHE A 229 -3.05 -27.64 13.20
N LEU A 230 -3.40 -26.69 14.07
CA LEU A 230 -2.45 -25.69 14.55
C LEU A 230 -1.27 -26.31 15.33
N ASN A 231 -1.50 -27.44 16.02
CA ASN A 231 -0.47 -28.18 16.76
C ASN A 231 0.48 -28.99 15.85
N ALA A 232 0.10 -29.23 14.59
CA ALA A 232 0.96 -29.88 13.60
C ALA A 232 2.13 -28.99 13.15
N PHE A 233 1.98 -27.66 13.27
CA PHE A 233 2.98 -26.67 12.88
C PHE A 233 3.72 -26.10 14.08
N ASP A 234 4.97 -25.69 13.87
CA ASP A 234 5.76 -24.96 14.88
C ASP A 234 5.53 -23.45 14.73
N PHE A 235 5.06 -22.78 15.77
CA PHE A 235 4.81 -21.33 15.79
C PHE A 235 5.88 -20.56 16.61
N GLY A 236 6.96 -21.22 17.05
CA GLY A 236 8.00 -20.66 17.92
C GLY A 236 9.43 -20.78 17.35
N LYS A 237 10.46 -20.45 18.14
CA LYS A 237 11.86 -20.69 17.73
C LYS A 237 12.14 -22.20 17.77
N LYS A 238 12.81 -22.74 16.74
CA LYS A 238 13.22 -24.15 16.67
C LYS A 238 13.87 -24.58 18.00
N ARG A 239 13.60 -25.82 18.42
CA ARG A 239 14.47 -26.52 19.36
C ARG A 239 15.86 -26.56 18.75
N GLU A 240 16.80 -25.78 19.28
CA GLU A 240 18.19 -26.14 19.10
C GLU A 240 18.37 -27.45 19.84
N ASP A 241 18.76 -28.50 19.12
CA ASP A 241 19.22 -29.75 19.72
C ASP A 241 20.50 -29.44 20.50
N SER A 242 20.32 -28.91 21.71
CA SER A 242 21.39 -28.79 22.68
C SER A 242 21.83 -30.20 23.02
N LYS A 243 23.03 -30.58 22.56
CA LYS A 243 23.84 -31.58 23.25
C LYS A 243 23.84 -31.19 24.72
N ALA A 244 23.06 -31.89 25.53
CA ALA A 244 23.00 -31.63 26.96
C ALA A 244 24.41 -31.84 27.56
N PRO A 245 24.94 -30.91 28.36
CA PRO A 245 26.07 -31.23 29.22
C PRO A 245 25.55 -32.18 30.31
N CYS A 246 26.07 -33.39 30.29
CA CYS A 246 25.75 -34.42 31.27
C CYS A 246 26.37 -34.03 32.63
N HIS A 247 25.55 -33.51 33.55
CA HIS A 247 25.87 -33.48 34.96
C HIS A 247 24.61 -33.72 35.79
N SER A 248 24.35 -34.99 36.07
CA SER A 248 23.78 -35.43 37.34
C SER A 248 24.04 -36.92 37.49
N GLU A 249 25.16 -37.25 38.14
CA GLU A 249 25.28 -38.48 38.90
C GLU A 249 24.21 -38.46 40.00
N ALA A 250 23.27 -39.40 39.96
CA ALA A 250 22.78 -40.16 41.12
C ALA A 250 21.52 -40.95 40.72
N LEU A 251 21.50 -42.21 41.19
CA LEU A 251 20.39 -43.18 41.21
C LEU A 251 20.22 -44.01 39.94
N ALA A 252 21.15 -44.97 39.81
CA ALA A 252 20.89 -46.28 39.23
C ALA A 252 19.98 -47.11 40.15
N GLU A 253 19.50 -48.23 39.59
CA GLU A 253 18.77 -49.36 40.22
C GLU A 253 17.23 -49.26 40.12
N GLU A 254 16.63 -49.91 39.11
CA GLU A 254 16.19 -51.31 39.21
C GLU A 254 15.42 -51.78 37.96
N SER A 255 15.64 -53.06 37.63
CA SER A 255 14.77 -53.98 36.86
C SER A 255 15.04 -54.19 35.37
N GLN A 256 15.87 -55.22 35.14
CA GLN A 256 16.04 -56.02 33.93
C GLN A 256 14.86 -56.98 33.69
N ASN A 257 14.83 -57.53 32.46
CA ASN A 257 14.06 -58.68 31.90
C ASN A 257 12.76 -58.25 31.18
N VAL A 258 12.50 -58.58 29.90
CA VAL A 258 12.76 -59.82 29.14
C VAL A 258 12.94 -59.51 27.64
N GLU A 259 13.85 -60.24 26.98
CA GLU A 259 14.09 -60.27 25.54
C GLU A 259 13.07 -61.08 24.73
N SER A 260 13.01 -60.74 23.43
CA SER A 260 12.67 -61.58 22.27
C SER A 260 11.19 -61.68 21.83
N SER A 261 10.85 -60.90 20.81
CA SER A 261 10.63 -61.44 19.46
C SER A 261 10.63 -60.31 18.43
N ALA A 262 11.51 -60.46 17.44
CA ALA A 262 11.71 -59.52 16.36
C ALA A 262 10.58 -59.61 15.33
N GLU A 263 9.91 -58.49 15.06
CA GLU A 263 9.39 -58.17 13.74
C GLU A 263 9.91 -56.77 13.38
N SER A 264 10.74 -56.74 12.34
CA SER A 264 11.34 -55.56 11.74
C SER A 264 10.26 -54.68 11.10
N HIS A 265 9.91 -53.59 11.76
CA HIS A 265 9.37 -52.41 11.10
C HIS A 265 10.39 -51.28 11.19
N ASP A 266 10.94 -50.92 10.04
CA ASP A 266 11.72 -49.71 9.81
C ASP A 266 10.93 -48.50 10.35
N ILE A 267 11.37 -47.95 11.48
CA ILE A 267 10.91 -46.64 11.95
C ILE A 267 11.80 -45.62 11.26
N GLU A 268 11.25 -45.02 10.20
CA GLU A 268 11.77 -43.80 9.60
C GLU A 268 11.90 -42.69 10.66
N SER A 269 12.97 -41.92 10.49
CA SER A 269 13.39 -40.75 11.25
C SER A 269 12.24 -39.81 11.62
N SER A 270 12.22 -39.36 12.88
CA SER A 270 11.30 -38.35 13.42
C SER A 270 11.22 -37.08 12.56
N ASP A 271 10.03 -36.82 12.01
CA ASP A 271 9.67 -35.63 11.23
C ASP A 271 9.95 -34.32 11.98
N SER A 272 10.73 -33.43 11.36
CA SER A 272 10.83 -32.03 11.78
C SER A 272 9.55 -31.28 11.37
N LYS A 273 8.80 -30.73 12.32
CA LYS A 273 7.61 -29.90 12.05
C LYS A 273 7.98 -28.65 11.22
N ASP A 274 7.11 -28.27 10.30
CA ASP A 274 7.24 -27.03 9.51
C ASP A 274 7.09 -25.79 10.42
N LEU A 275 8.06 -24.88 10.36
CA LEU A 275 8.06 -23.61 11.08
C LEU A 275 7.15 -22.57 10.38
N ILE A 276 6.19 -22.03 11.13
CA ILE A 276 5.31 -20.92 10.73
C ILE A 276 5.74 -19.68 11.51
N ARG A 277 6.54 -18.82 10.85
CA ARG A 277 6.89 -17.51 11.42
C ARG A 277 5.64 -16.66 11.54
N SER A 278 5.59 -15.81 12.58
CA SER A 278 4.46 -14.93 12.81
C SER A 278 4.21 -13.94 11.66
N SER A 279 5.25 -13.65 10.88
CA SER A 279 5.19 -12.82 9.68
C SER A 279 4.38 -13.45 8.53
N VAL A 280 4.37 -14.79 8.41
CA VAL A 280 3.61 -15.56 7.42
C VAL A 280 2.10 -15.34 7.57
N LEU A 281 1.63 -15.06 8.79
CA LEU A 281 0.23 -14.79 9.06
C LEU A 281 -0.30 -13.57 8.30
N GLY A 282 0.54 -12.55 8.07
CA GLY A 282 0.07 -11.37 7.36
C GLY A 282 -0.32 -11.67 5.92
N ALA A 283 0.46 -12.48 5.19
CA ALA A 283 0.11 -12.90 3.84
C ALA A 283 -1.16 -13.78 3.80
N VAL A 284 -1.39 -14.61 4.84
CA VAL A 284 -2.65 -15.37 5.00
C VAL A 284 -3.82 -14.40 5.08
N PHE A 285 -3.74 -13.41 5.98
CA PHE A 285 -4.83 -12.46 6.19
C PHE A 285 -5.03 -11.52 5.00
N GLU A 286 -3.97 -11.08 4.34
CA GLU A 286 -4.08 -10.28 3.12
C GLU A 286 -4.78 -11.03 1.99
N LYS A 287 -4.50 -12.33 1.83
CA LYS A 287 -5.24 -13.14 0.86
C LYS A 287 -6.71 -13.29 1.24
N LEU A 288 -6.99 -13.60 2.51
CA LEU A 288 -8.36 -13.69 3.04
C LEU A 288 -9.14 -12.39 2.93
N ASN A 289 -8.47 -11.23 3.01
CA ASN A 289 -9.07 -9.91 2.96
C ASN A 289 -9.09 -9.32 1.52
N GLY A 290 -8.17 -9.75 0.65
CA GLY A 290 -7.96 -9.26 -0.71
C GLY A 290 -8.86 -9.87 -1.79
N TYR A 291 -9.84 -10.69 -1.40
CA TYR A 291 -10.74 -11.44 -2.29
C TYR A 291 -11.53 -10.57 -3.28
N LYS A 292 -11.73 -9.27 -3.00
CA LYS A 292 -12.39 -8.31 -3.91
C LYS A 292 -11.42 -7.36 -4.61
N GLU A 293 -10.34 -6.92 -3.97
CA GLU A 293 -9.62 -5.71 -4.39
C GLU A 293 -8.22 -5.93 -4.97
N GLY A 294 -7.69 -7.16 -4.94
CA GLY A 294 -6.35 -7.42 -5.50
C GLY A 294 -5.24 -6.73 -4.72
N SER A 295 -5.36 -6.65 -3.39
CA SER A 295 -4.27 -6.22 -2.51
C SER A 295 -3.09 -7.19 -2.63
N PHE A 296 -1.90 -6.68 -2.95
CA PHE A 296 -0.70 -7.48 -3.09
C PHE A 296 0.22 -7.30 -1.88
N TYR A 297 0.76 -8.41 -1.40
CA TYR A 297 1.81 -8.42 -0.39
C TYR A 297 3.05 -7.70 -0.90
N THR A 298 3.57 -6.78 -0.11
CA THR A 298 4.83 -6.09 -0.42
C THR A 298 5.97 -6.90 0.18
N PRO A 299 6.94 -7.38 -0.62
CA PRO A 299 8.07 -8.16 -0.10
C PRO A 299 8.88 -7.43 0.98
N SER A 300 9.40 -8.20 1.93
CA SER A 300 10.12 -7.71 3.11
C SER A 300 11.38 -6.89 2.78
N PHE A 301 12.11 -7.26 1.74
CA PHE A 301 13.30 -6.50 1.31
C PHE A 301 12.94 -5.09 0.82
N ILE A 302 11.74 -4.90 0.26
CA ILE A 302 11.28 -3.59 -0.24
C ILE A 302 10.86 -2.69 0.91
N THR A 303 10.04 -3.20 1.83
CA THR A 303 9.61 -2.43 3.01
C THR A 303 10.82 -2.04 3.85
N SER A 304 11.76 -2.97 4.06
CA SER A 304 13.03 -2.71 4.75
C SER A 304 13.88 -1.65 4.04
N TYR A 305 14.06 -1.75 2.73
CA TYR A 305 14.80 -0.76 1.94
C TYR A 305 14.18 0.65 2.06
N MET A 306 12.87 0.78 1.87
CA MET A 306 12.18 2.06 1.92
C MET A 306 12.25 2.70 3.32
N CYS A 307 12.07 1.90 4.39
CA CYS A 307 12.19 2.36 5.77
C CYS A 307 13.61 2.83 6.08
N LYS A 308 14.62 2.02 5.76
CA LYS A 308 16.04 2.34 5.96
C LYS A 308 16.44 3.64 5.28
N GLU A 309 16.15 3.76 3.98
CA GLU A 309 16.53 4.94 3.20
C GLU A 309 15.89 6.23 3.71
N SER A 310 14.61 6.16 4.09
CA SER A 310 13.86 7.35 4.53
C SER A 310 14.24 7.76 5.95
N LEU A 311 14.28 6.81 6.89
CA LEU A 311 14.52 7.09 8.30
C LEU A 311 15.95 7.57 8.57
N ALA A 312 16.94 7.01 7.89
CA ALA A 312 18.32 7.47 8.02
C ALA A 312 18.46 8.97 7.69
N LYS A 313 17.85 9.42 6.58
CA LYS A 313 17.87 10.84 6.16
C LYS A 313 17.16 11.75 7.16
N ILE A 314 15.99 11.34 7.64
CA ILE A 314 15.22 12.11 8.63
C ILE A 314 15.99 12.27 9.95
N VAL A 315 16.62 11.18 10.42
CA VAL A 315 17.40 11.20 11.66
C VAL A 315 18.62 12.11 11.53
N VAL A 316 19.37 12.02 10.44
CA VAL A 316 20.50 12.93 10.15
C VAL A 316 20.05 14.39 10.16
N GLU A 317 18.98 14.73 9.43
CA GLU A 317 18.49 16.12 9.39
C GLU A 317 18.01 16.62 10.75
N LYS A 318 17.27 15.81 11.51
CA LYS A 318 16.78 16.21 12.84
C LYS A 318 17.91 16.43 13.84
N PHE A 319 18.91 15.56 13.86
CA PHE A 319 20.06 15.72 14.74
C PHE A 319 20.90 16.93 14.35
N ASN A 320 21.16 17.13 13.05
CA ASN A 320 21.85 18.32 12.55
C ASN A 320 21.11 19.61 12.95
N ALA A 321 19.78 19.63 12.83
CA ALA A 321 18.98 20.78 13.24
C ALA A 321 18.98 21.00 14.77
N ALA A 322 18.87 19.93 15.57
CA ALA A 322 18.77 20.03 17.03
C ALA A 322 20.09 20.38 17.71
N PHE A 323 21.22 19.92 17.17
CA PHE A 323 22.55 20.09 17.76
C PHE A 323 23.46 21.04 16.97
N ALA A 324 22.96 21.63 15.87
CA ALA A 324 23.75 22.43 14.93
C ALA A 324 25.00 21.68 14.40
N TRP A 325 24.81 20.38 14.08
CA TRP A 325 25.86 19.53 13.50
C TRP A 325 25.81 19.53 11.97
N SER A 326 26.83 18.93 11.35
CA SER A 326 26.98 18.78 9.90
C SER A 326 27.25 17.33 9.48
N ALA A 327 26.63 16.37 10.16
CA ALA A 327 26.76 14.95 9.86
C ALA A 327 26.13 14.60 8.50
N GLN A 328 26.75 13.69 7.75
CA GLN A 328 26.22 13.21 6.47
C GLN A 328 25.62 11.81 6.57
N SER A 329 25.89 11.08 7.65
CA SER A 329 25.39 9.73 7.87
C SER A 329 25.11 9.44 9.35
N ILE A 330 24.48 8.28 9.62
CA ILE A 330 24.25 7.78 10.98
C ILE A 330 25.57 7.50 11.70
N GLU A 331 26.61 7.04 10.98
CA GLU A 331 27.94 6.81 11.53
C GLU A 331 28.61 8.11 11.96
N ASP A 332 28.40 9.21 11.23
CA ASP A 332 28.89 10.52 11.64
C ASP A 332 28.15 11.02 12.88
N LEU A 333 26.82 10.85 12.94
CA LEU A 333 26.05 11.15 14.16
C LEU A 333 26.57 10.36 15.36
N ARG A 334 26.88 9.08 15.17
CA ARG A 334 27.45 8.24 16.23
C ARG A 334 28.74 8.83 16.80
N LYS A 335 29.67 9.25 15.94
CA LYS A 335 30.92 9.92 16.36
C LYS A 335 30.65 11.20 17.15
N HIS A 336 29.62 11.97 16.78
CA HIS A 336 29.24 13.18 17.51
C HIS A 336 28.67 12.87 18.89
N ILE A 337 27.79 11.87 18.99
CA ILE A 337 27.21 11.43 20.26
C ILE A 337 28.29 10.91 21.21
N ASP A 338 29.22 10.08 20.72
CA ASP A 338 30.28 9.48 21.54
C ASP A 338 31.21 10.53 22.19
N ARG A 339 31.36 11.73 21.58
CA ARG A 339 32.19 12.82 22.12
C ARG A 339 31.63 13.44 23.40
N ASP A 340 30.31 13.43 23.58
CA ASP A 340 29.63 14.04 24.73
C ASP A 340 28.37 13.25 25.12
N PHE A 341 28.51 11.92 25.26
CA PHE A 341 27.39 11.01 25.42
C PHE A 341 26.48 11.40 26.59
N GLY A 342 27.06 11.69 27.75
CA GLY A 342 26.31 12.00 28.97
C GLY A 342 25.39 13.22 28.85
N ARG A 343 25.76 14.22 28.05
CA ARG A 343 24.92 15.41 27.81
C ARG A 343 23.90 15.20 26.69
N VAL A 344 24.28 14.44 25.66
CA VAL A 344 23.52 14.32 24.40
C VAL A 344 22.47 13.22 24.45
N GLU A 345 22.72 12.13 25.18
CA GLU A 345 21.92 10.89 25.15
C GLU A 345 20.41 11.15 25.34
N SER A 346 20.05 11.91 26.38
CA SER A 346 18.64 12.16 26.71
C SER A 346 17.93 12.92 25.59
N GLN A 347 18.57 13.98 25.06
CA GLN A 347 18.02 14.77 23.96
C GLN A 347 17.97 13.95 22.65
N ALA A 348 18.97 13.11 22.39
CA ALA A 348 18.99 12.21 21.23
C ALA A 348 17.83 11.20 21.26
N LYS A 349 17.58 10.57 22.42
CA LYS A 349 16.42 9.68 22.63
C LYS A 349 15.11 10.43 22.45
N GLN A 350 15.01 11.67 22.95
CA GLN A 350 13.82 12.51 22.78
C GLN A 350 13.56 12.88 21.31
N ILE A 351 14.61 13.14 20.52
CA ILE A 351 14.49 13.40 19.09
C ILE A 351 13.88 12.17 18.39
N LEU A 352 14.41 10.98 18.65
CA LEU A 352 13.91 9.74 18.06
C LEU A 352 12.47 9.43 18.48
N SER A 353 12.10 9.62 19.76
CA SER A 353 10.73 9.41 20.23
C SER A 353 9.73 10.46 19.72
N SER A 354 10.21 11.62 19.25
CA SER A 354 9.38 12.69 18.67
C SER A 354 9.03 12.49 17.20
N MET A 355 9.65 11.53 16.52
CA MET A 355 9.39 11.26 15.10
C MET A 355 7.97 10.71 14.90
N ARG A 356 7.33 11.06 13.79
CA ARG A 356 5.99 10.58 13.42
C ARG A 356 6.03 9.94 12.04
N ILE A 357 5.72 8.65 11.96
CA ILE A 357 5.79 7.81 10.76
C ILE A 357 4.37 7.27 10.48
N CYS A 358 3.83 7.56 9.30
CA CYS A 358 2.46 7.20 8.94
C CYS A 358 2.40 6.33 7.68
N ASP A 359 1.59 5.27 7.75
CA ASP A 359 1.06 4.59 6.57
C ASP A 359 -0.43 4.92 6.37
N PRO A 360 -0.79 5.71 5.33
CA PRO A 360 -2.17 6.17 5.11
C PRO A 360 -3.08 5.12 4.45
N ALA A 361 -2.51 3.96 4.08
CA ALA A 361 -3.19 2.79 3.55
C ALA A 361 -2.55 1.53 4.14
N VAL A 362 -2.61 1.43 5.47
CA VAL A 362 -1.72 0.56 6.28
C VAL A 362 -1.83 -0.93 5.95
N GLY A 363 -2.97 -1.38 5.43
CA GLY A 363 -3.17 -2.79 5.08
C GLY A 363 -2.88 -3.69 6.28
N SER A 364 -1.99 -4.66 6.09
CA SER A 364 -1.54 -5.60 7.14
C SER A 364 -0.51 -5.03 8.13
N GLY A 365 -0.10 -3.77 7.98
CA GLY A 365 0.88 -3.11 8.85
C GLY A 365 2.33 -3.50 8.60
N HIS A 366 2.68 -4.02 7.42
CA HIS A 366 4.05 -4.46 7.12
C HIS A 366 5.06 -3.32 7.19
N PHE A 367 4.77 -2.18 6.55
CA PHE A 367 5.62 -0.99 6.63
C PHE A 367 5.84 -0.50 8.06
N LEU A 368 4.84 -0.61 8.93
CA LEU A 368 4.98 -0.19 10.32
C LEU A 368 5.93 -1.12 11.11
N VAL A 369 5.91 -2.42 10.83
CA VAL A 369 6.86 -3.38 11.44
C VAL A 369 8.28 -3.16 10.90
N SER A 370 8.46 -2.97 9.60
CA SER A 370 9.78 -2.66 9.05
C SER A 370 10.32 -1.32 9.60
N ALA A 371 9.44 -0.32 9.78
CA ALA A 371 9.80 0.95 10.43
C ALA A 371 10.16 0.76 11.92
N LEU A 372 9.47 -0.12 12.65
CA LEU A 372 9.81 -0.48 14.03
C LEU A 372 11.23 -1.07 14.11
N ASN A 373 11.52 -2.05 13.27
CA ASN A 373 12.82 -2.72 13.23
C ASN A 373 13.94 -1.75 12.87
N GLU A 374 13.73 -0.93 11.84
CA GLU A 374 14.72 0.07 11.42
C GLU A 374 14.96 1.14 12.50
N MET A 375 13.90 1.60 13.19
CA MET A 375 14.08 2.51 14.32
C MET A 375 14.94 1.88 15.42
N ILE A 376 14.71 0.62 15.81
CA ILE A 376 15.55 -0.08 16.79
C ILE A 376 17.00 -0.18 16.31
N PHE A 377 17.20 -0.48 15.03
CA PHE A 377 18.53 -0.52 14.42
C PHE A 377 19.23 0.84 14.43
N ILE A 378 18.50 1.94 14.25
CA ILE A 378 19.03 3.29 14.40
C ILE A 378 19.45 3.56 15.86
N TYR A 379 18.65 3.16 16.86
CA TYR A 379 19.07 3.24 18.27
C TYR A 379 20.36 2.45 18.51
N HIS A 380 20.49 1.26 17.92
CA HIS A 380 21.71 0.46 17.96
C HIS A 380 22.90 1.23 17.35
N LYS A 381 22.78 1.72 16.11
CA LYS A 381 23.86 2.41 15.41
C LYS A 381 24.32 3.67 16.12
N LEU A 382 23.40 4.40 16.75
CA LEU A 382 23.70 5.58 17.55
C LEU A 382 24.21 5.26 18.97
N GLY A 383 24.24 3.99 19.38
CA GLY A 383 24.70 3.59 20.71
C GLY A 383 23.73 3.90 21.85
N LEU A 384 22.44 4.07 21.54
CA LEU A 384 21.41 4.59 22.46
C LEU A 384 20.56 3.49 23.14
N LEU A 385 20.86 2.21 22.90
CA LEU A 385 20.08 1.10 23.48
C LEU A 385 20.24 0.99 25.02
N GLY A 386 21.39 1.36 25.58
CA GLY A 386 21.58 1.44 27.03
C GLY A 386 21.68 0.10 27.77
N PHE A 387 21.82 -1.02 27.06
CA PHE A 387 22.09 -2.35 27.62
C PHE A 387 23.28 -3.02 26.93
N GLY A 388 23.85 -4.05 27.57
CA GLY A 388 25.06 -4.70 27.10
C GLY A 388 24.81 -5.87 26.15
N TYR A 389 25.28 -5.76 24.90
CA TYR A 389 25.23 -6.77 23.85
C TYR A 389 26.42 -6.59 22.90
N GLN A 390 26.70 -7.55 22.01
CA GLN A 390 27.81 -7.45 21.05
C GLN A 390 27.37 -6.79 19.75
N ASP A 391 26.29 -7.28 19.13
CA ASP A 391 25.82 -6.77 17.84
C ASP A 391 24.31 -6.94 17.67
N LEU A 392 23.71 -6.13 16.80
CA LEU A 392 22.30 -6.20 16.44
C LEU A 392 22.17 -6.01 14.93
N GLN A 393 21.52 -6.97 14.28
CA GLN A 393 21.30 -6.99 12.83
C GLN A 393 19.83 -7.19 12.51
N ILE A 394 19.38 -6.61 11.40
CA ILE A 394 18.10 -6.99 10.79
C ILE A 394 18.40 -8.07 9.76
N LYS A 395 17.79 -9.24 9.90
CA LYS A 395 17.78 -10.31 8.89
C LYS A 395 16.33 -10.74 8.71
N ASP A 396 15.91 -10.97 7.48
CA ASP A 396 14.56 -11.46 7.19
C ASP A 396 13.44 -10.58 7.78
N ASP A 397 13.66 -9.25 7.89
CA ASP A 397 12.74 -8.30 8.56
C ASP A 397 12.49 -8.64 10.05
N GLU A 398 13.47 -9.28 10.70
CA GLU A 398 13.49 -9.56 12.14
C GLU A 398 14.80 -9.06 12.79
N ILE A 399 14.69 -8.70 14.07
CA ILE A 399 15.84 -8.28 14.89
C ILE A 399 16.58 -9.52 15.41
N HIS A 400 17.83 -9.67 14.99
CA HIS A 400 18.78 -10.65 15.50
C HIS A 400 19.81 -9.96 16.39
N LEU A 401 19.86 -10.36 17.66
CA LEU A 401 20.81 -9.84 18.64
C LEU A 401 21.84 -10.91 18.99
N ILE A 402 23.10 -10.50 19.06
CA ILE A 402 24.22 -11.31 19.53
C ILE A 402 24.62 -10.80 20.92
N THR A 403 24.64 -11.69 21.91
CA THR A 403 24.99 -11.35 23.30
C THR A 403 26.48 -11.04 23.41
N LYS A 404 26.95 -10.57 24.58
CA LYS A 404 28.39 -10.26 24.77
C LYS A 404 29.29 -11.49 24.63
N GLU A 405 28.72 -12.66 24.86
CA GLU A 405 29.35 -13.97 24.81
C GLU A 405 29.46 -14.51 23.37
N GLY A 406 28.94 -13.78 22.37
CA GLY A 406 28.93 -14.21 20.97
C GLY A 406 27.80 -15.17 20.62
N GLU A 407 26.87 -15.42 21.55
CA GLU A 407 25.74 -16.32 21.36
C GLU A 407 24.54 -15.56 20.74
N THR A 408 23.70 -16.27 19.99
CA THR A 408 22.42 -15.71 19.54
C THR A 408 21.52 -15.50 20.75
N PHE A 409 20.87 -14.34 20.83
CA PHE A 409 19.95 -14.05 21.92
C PHE A 409 18.84 -15.10 22.02
N ALA A 410 18.93 -15.89 23.09
CA ALA A 410 17.91 -16.82 23.53
C ALA A 410 17.32 -16.32 24.84
N TYR A 411 15.99 -16.37 24.94
CA TYR A 411 15.31 -16.07 26.18
C TYR A 411 15.71 -17.10 27.23
N LYS A 412 16.15 -16.62 28.39
CA LYS A 412 16.38 -17.44 29.59
C LYS A 412 15.53 -16.88 30.73
N ARG A 413 14.79 -17.76 31.41
CA ARG A 413 14.08 -17.43 32.66
C ARG A 413 15.15 -17.28 33.75
N LEU A 414 15.01 -16.30 34.67
CA LEU A 414 15.88 -15.95 35.82
C LEU A 414 16.77 -14.71 35.60
N GLN A 415 17.38 -14.21 36.70
CA GLN A 415 18.27 -13.03 36.78
C GLN A 415 19.57 -13.20 35.96
N ASP A 416 19.42 -13.38 34.65
CA ASP A 416 20.48 -13.38 33.66
C ASP A 416 20.48 -12.02 32.94
N SER A 417 21.65 -11.61 32.48
CA SER A 417 21.88 -10.49 31.56
C SER A 417 20.90 -10.46 30.38
N ASN A 418 20.52 -11.63 29.84
CA ASN A 418 19.53 -11.75 28.76
C ASN A 418 18.13 -11.26 29.18
N HIS A 419 17.76 -11.38 30.45
CA HIS A 419 16.47 -10.85 30.93
C HIS A 419 16.46 -9.31 30.93
N THR A 420 17.57 -8.66 31.27
CA THR A 420 17.70 -7.20 31.18
C THR A 420 17.59 -6.71 29.73
N ILE A 421 18.24 -7.41 28.79
CA ILE A 421 18.14 -7.12 27.36
C ILE A 421 16.68 -7.25 26.89
N GLN A 422 15.99 -8.30 27.32
CA GLN A 422 14.58 -8.54 27.00
C GLN A 422 13.68 -7.38 27.46
N ILE A 423 13.82 -6.96 28.72
CA ILE A 423 13.05 -5.83 29.27
C ILE A 423 13.31 -4.57 28.44
N ALA A 424 14.58 -4.26 28.18
CA ALA A 424 14.93 -3.04 27.46
C ALA A 424 14.42 -3.03 26.01
N LEU A 425 14.51 -4.17 25.30
CA LEU A 425 13.95 -4.31 23.94
C LEU A 425 12.44 -4.18 23.95
N PHE A 426 11.75 -4.78 24.92
CA PHE A 426 10.30 -4.64 25.07
C PHE A 426 9.90 -3.19 25.31
N THR A 427 10.55 -2.50 26.25
CA THR A 427 10.27 -1.10 26.57
C THR A 427 10.51 -0.19 25.37
N LEU A 428 11.60 -0.39 24.62
CA LEU A 428 11.89 0.38 23.41
C LEU A 428 10.85 0.12 22.32
N LYS A 429 10.53 -1.16 22.03
CA LYS A 429 9.50 -1.54 21.06
C LYS A 429 8.15 -0.90 21.40
N LYS A 430 7.72 -1.03 22.65
CA LYS A 430 6.49 -0.41 23.15
C LYS A 430 6.50 1.10 22.91
N SER A 431 7.58 1.79 23.30
CA SER A 431 7.71 3.24 23.11
C SER A 431 7.63 3.64 21.64
N ILE A 432 8.26 2.90 20.73
CA ILE A 432 8.23 3.21 19.29
C ILE A 432 6.81 3.00 18.73
N ILE A 433 6.16 1.89 19.07
CA ILE A 433 4.78 1.60 18.62
C ILE A 433 3.80 2.69 19.11
N GLU A 434 3.92 3.13 20.37
CA GLU A 434 2.99 4.10 20.97
C GLU A 434 3.20 5.55 20.49
N ASN A 435 4.43 5.93 20.17
CA ASN A 435 4.78 7.33 19.91
C ASN A 435 5.14 7.63 18.45
N ASN A 436 5.64 6.65 17.70
CA ASN A 436 6.22 6.89 16.39
C ASN A 436 5.37 6.36 15.23
N LEU A 437 4.62 5.27 15.40
CA LEU A 437 3.98 4.55 14.29
C LEU A 437 2.48 4.84 14.23
N PHE A 438 1.99 5.26 13.06
CA PHE A 438 0.60 5.63 12.81
C PHE A 438 0.08 4.97 11.52
N GLY A 439 -1.19 4.58 11.49
CA GLY A 439 -1.75 3.87 10.35
C GLY A 439 -3.23 4.17 10.14
N VAL A 440 -3.65 4.25 8.87
CA VAL A 440 -5.07 4.39 8.50
C VAL A 440 -5.41 3.40 7.41
N ASP A 441 -6.56 2.74 7.52
CA ASP A 441 -7.14 1.94 6.44
C ASP A 441 -8.65 2.14 6.39
N ILE A 442 -9.23 2.07 5.19
CA ILE A 442 -10.69 2.11 5.04
C ILE A 442 -11.34 0.81 5.51
N ASN A 443 -10.61 -0.31 5.45
CA ASN A 443 -11.09 -1.61 5.85
C ASN A 443 -10.77 -1.87 7.34
N PRO A 444 -11.80 -2.09 8.18
CA PRO A 444 -11.59 -2.35 9.61
C PRO A 444 -10.80 -3.64 9.87
N ASN A 445 -10.88 -4.63 8.98
CA ASN A 445 -10.12 -5.88 9.11
C ASN A 445 -8.62 -5.65 8.88
N SER A 446 -8.25 -4.84 7.89
CA SER A 446 -6.85 -4.41 7.68
C SER A 446 -6.29 -3.76 8.94
N CYS A 447 -7.03 -2.81 9.52
CA CYS A 447 -6.64 -2.17 10.79
C CYS A 447 -6.41 -3.19 11.92
N ASN A 448 -7.28 -4.20 12.06
CA ASN A 448 -7.13 -5.24 13.08
C ASN A 448 -5.90 -6.12 12.84
N ILE A 449 -5.61 -6.47 11.59
CA ILE A 449 -4.42 -7.24 11.19
C ILE A 449 -3.14 -6.44 11.50
N ALA A 450 -3.12 -5.14 11.17
CA ALA A 450 -1.99 -4.26 11.49
C ALA A 450 -1.72 -4.18 13.01
N ARG A 451 -2.76 -4.00 13.83
CA ARG A 451 -2.63 -4.03 15.31
C ARG A 451 -2.10 -5.37 15.80
N LEU A 452 -2.65 -6.47 15.29
CA LEU A 452 -2.20 -7.82 15.62
C LEU A 452 -0.71 -8.01 15.31
N ARG A 453 -0.26 -7.58 14.13
CA ARG A 453 1.13 -7.71 13.71
C ARG A 453 2.09 -6.93 14.62
N LEU A 454 1.71 -5.73 15.04
CA LEU A 454 2.50 -4.94 16.00
C LEU A 454 2.53 -5.58 17.39
N TRP A 455 1.41 -6.14 17.88
CA TRP A 455 1.40 -6.89 19.15
C TRP A 455 2.28 -8.14 19.10
N ILE A 456 2.24 -8.87 17.98
CA ILE A 456 3.09 -10.04 17.76
C ILE A 456 4.57 -9.66 17.88
N GLU A 457 4.99 -8.58 17.22
CA GLU A 457 6.38 -8.15 17.25
C GLU A 457 6.83 -7.73 18.66
N LEU A 458 5.92 -7.17 19.45
CA LEU A 458 6.17 -6.85 20.84
C LEU A 458 6.20 -8.10 21.76
N LEU A 459 5.30 -9.07 21.52
CA LEU A 459 5.20 -10.31 22.30
C LEU A 459 6.46 -11.17 22.22
N LYS A 460 7.19 -11.12 21.10
CA LYS A 460 8.51 -11.77 20.97
C LYS A 460 9.48 -11.38 22.09
N ASN A 461 9.32 -10.17 22.64
CA ASN A 461 10.13 -9.66 23.75
C ASN A 461 9.38 -9.52 25.09
N ALA A 462 8.18 -10.10 25.23
CA ALA A 462 7.48 -10.08 26.52
C ALA A 462 8.30 -10.77 27.63
N TYR A 463 8.14 -10.34 28.88
CA TYR A 463 8.91 -10.82 30.02
C TYR A 463 8.04 -10.98 31.27
N TYR A 464 8.53 -11.75 32.25
CA TYR A 464 7.84 -11.95 33.55
C TYR A 464 8.18 -10.86 34.57
N LEU A 465 7.18 -10.41 35.34
CA LEU A 465 7.25 -9.22 36.18
C LEU A 465 7.94 -9.38 37.55
N ASN A 466 7.97 -10.56 38.18
CA ASN A 466 8.61 -10.78 39.49
C ASN A 466 8.85 -12.27 39.81
N PHE A 467 9.94 -12.57 40.53
CA PHE A 467 10.20 -13.86 41.17
C PHE A 467 10.59 -13.64 42.64
N THR A 468 9.66 -13.80 43.59
CA THR A 468 10.03 -13.96 45.00
C THR A 468 10.35 -15.42 45.27
N LYS A 469 11.54 -15.70 45.83
CA LYS A 469 12.01 -17.08 46.14
C LYS A 469 11.03 -17.91 46.98
N ASP A 470 10.14 -17.27 47.73
CA ASP A 470 9.32 -17.95 48.75
C ASP A 470 7.79 -17.90 48.55
N LYS A 471 7.26 -17.36 47.45
CA LYS A 471 5.81 -17.50 47.12
C LYS A 471 5.57 -17.60 45.62
N ASP A 472 4.91 -18.70 45.26
CA ASP A 472 4.36 -19.08 43.95
C ASP A 472 5.33 -19.25 42.77
N SER A 473 5.97 -20.43 42.74
CA SER A 473 6.49 -21.05 41.52
C SER A 473 5.43 -21.30 40.42
N LYS A 474 4.15 -21.03 40.70
CA LYS A 474 2.98 -21.29 39.82
C LYS A 474 2.43 -20.06 39.09
N ILE A 475 2.82 -18.83 39.47
CA ILE A 475 2.24 -17.61 38.85
C ILE A 475 3.20 -17.05 37.78
N HIS A 476 2.85 -17.30 36.52
CA HIS A 476 3.53 -16.80 35.34
C HIS A 476 3.03 -15.41 34.95
N LYS A 477 3.24 -14.39 35.81
CA LYS A 477 2.73 -13.02 35.53
C LYS A 477 3.59 -12.33 34.45
N LEU A 478 3.13 -12.39 33.20
CA LEU A 478 3.73 -11.71 32.06
C LEU A 478 3.43 -10.20 32.09
N GLN A 479 4.34 -9.40 31.55
CA GLN A 479 4.17 -7.97 31.33
C GLN A 479 2.95 -7.70 30.44
N THR A 480 2.10 -6.76 30.86
CA THR A 480 0.93 -6.31 30.12
C THR A 480 1.33 -5.63 28.81
N LEU A 481 0.62 -5.96 27.72
CA LEU A 481 0.79 -5.34 26.41
C LEU A 481 0.19 -3.91 26.37
N PRO A 482 0.76 -3.01 25.56
CA PRO A 482 0.28 -1.65 25.37
C PRO A 482 -1.02 -1.56 24.59
N ASN A 483 -1.63 -0.39 24.69
CA ASN A 483 -2.81 -0.02 23.93
C ASN A 483 -2.42 0.63 22.58
N ILE A 484 -2.61 -0.12 21.48
CA ILE A 484 -2.24 0.30 20.12
C ILE A 484 -3.41 1.04 19.41
N ASP A 485 -4.60 1.07 20.01
CA ASP A 485 -5.86 1.47 19.35
C ASP A 485 -5.92 2.96 18.99
N ILE A 486 -5.07 3.80 19.60
CA ILE A 486 -5.01 5.23 19.28
C ILE A 486 -4.31 5.50 17.96
N ASN A 487 -3.30 4.70 17.58
CA ASN A 487 -2.45 5.05 16.43
C ASN A 487 -2.88 4.38 15.12
N ILE A 488 -3.68 3.31 15.18
CA ILE A 488 -4.22 2.62 14.00
C ILE A 488 -5.72 2.89 13.91
N LYS A 489 -6.16 3.63 12.88
CA LYS A 489 -7.55 4.10 12.74
C LYS A 489 -8.22 3.58 11.47
N CYS A 490 -9.51 3.29 11.58
CA CYS A 490 -10.35 2.94 10.43
C CYS A 490 -10.98 4.20 9.84
N GLY A 491 -10.90 4.40 8.54
CA GLY A 491 -11.53 5.52 7.84
C GLY A 491 -10.99 5.76 6.44
N ASN A 492 -11.72 6.54 5.64
CA ASN A 492 -11.26 6.91 4.31
C ASN A 492 -10.20 8.02 4.40
N SER A 493 -8.92 7.66 4.28
CA SER A 493 -7.78 8.58 4.35
C SER A 493 -7.81 9.71 3.32
N LEU A 494 -8.54 9.55 2.21
CA LEU A 494 -8.66 10.55 1.14
C LEU A 494 -9.81 11.54 1.33
N ILE A 495 -10.72 11.37 2.30
CA ILE A 495 -11.84 12.29 2.46
C ILE A 495 -11.82 12.87 3.88
N SER A 496 -11.85 14.19 3.99
CA SER A 496 -11.90 14.92 5.26
C SER A 496 -12.72 16.18 5.04
N ASN A 497 -13.64 16.48 5.95
CA ASN A 497 -14.42 17.71 5.90
C ASN A 497 -13.59 18.92 6.35
N ILE A 498 -12.52 18.67 7.10
CA ILE A 498 -11.71 19.69 7.75
C ILE A 498 -10.32 19.67 7.13
N ASP A 499 -9.99 20.71 6.35
CA ASP A 499 -8.65 20.83 5.79
C ASP A 499 -7.60 20.89 6.91
N THR A 500 -6.52 20.13 6.73
CA THR A 500 -5.31 20.14 7.54
C THR A 500 -4.75 21.55 7.80
N ASN A 501 -4.95 22.50 6.86
CA ASN A 501 -4.45 23.86 6.93
C ASN A 501 -5.29 24.83 7.77
N ILE A 502 -6.48 24.43 8.25
CA ILE A 502 -7.34 25.30 9.06
C ILE A 502 -6.73 25.47 10.46
N THR A 503 -6.23 26.65 10.81
CA THR A 503 -5.70 26.96 12.16
C THR A 503 -6.80 27.42 13.12
N LEU A 504 -6.51 27.54 14.43
CA LEU A 504 -7.45 28.13 15.40
C LEU A 504 -7.83 29.57 15.03
N ASP A 505 -6.90 30.32 14.43
CA ASP A 505 -7.15 31.68 13.90
C ASP A 505 -8.04 31.66 12.66
N ASN A 506 -7.79 30.77 11.71
CA ASN A 506 -8.59 30.66 10.48
C ASN A 506 -9.96 30.03 10.73
N PHE A 507 -10.10 29.25 11.79
CA PHE A 507 -11.33 28.55 12.17
C PHE A 507 -12.51 29.49 12.40
N THR A 508 -12.27 30.70 12.92
CA THR A 508 -13.31 31.73 13.06
C THR A 508 -13.36 32.72 11.90
N HIS A 509 -12.50 32.59 10.88
CA HIS A 509 -12.38 33.56 9.80
C HIS A 509 -13.71 33.81 9.06
N LYS A 510 -14.55 32.79 8.90
CA LYS A 510 -15.88 32.96 8.27
C LYS A 510 -16.83 33.80 9.14
N LEU A 511 -16.82 33.58 10.46
CA LEU A 511 -17.57 34.42 11.40
C LEU A 511 -16.99 35.84 11.44
N GLU A 512 -15.66 35.97 11.42
CA GLU A 512 -14.95 37.26 11.38
C GLU A 512 -15.22 38.02 10.07
N SER A 513 -15.30 37.34 8.92
CA SER A 513 -15.69 37.95 7.65
C SER A 513 -17.12 38.49 7.69
N ARG A 514 -18.06 37.77 8.33
CA ARG A 514 -19.43 38.23 8.53
C ARG A 514 -19.50 39.37 9.53
N LEU A 515 -18.65 39.35 10.56
CA LEU A 515 -18.49 40.45 11.50
C LEU A 515 -18.04 41.72 10.78
N THR A 516 -17.07 41.63 9.86
CA THR A 516 -16.64 42.73 9.01
C THR A 516 -17.79 43.28 8.17
N LYS A 517 -18.58 42.41 7.53
CA LYS A 517 -19.78 42.84 6.77
C LYS A 517 -20.85 43.49 7.65
N ALA A 518 -21.01 43.04 8.90
CA ALA A 518 -21.94 43.65 9.85
C ALA A 518 -21.47 45.06 10.25
N ILE A 519 -20.15 45.25 10.43
CA ILE A 519 -19.53 46.56 10.66
C ILE A 519 -19.78 47.49 9.47
N GLU A 520 -19.55 47.02 8.24
CA GLU A 520 -19.81 47.79 7.01
C GLU A 520 -21.28 48.21 6.89
N LYS A 521 -22.21 47.32 7.26
CA LYS A 521 -23.66 47.57 7.27
C LYS A 521 -24.15 48.34 8.50
N ARG A 522 -23.27 48.68 9.46
CA ARG A 522 -23.58 49.33 10.74
C ARG A 522 -24.63 48.59 11.59
N ASP A 523 -24.66 47.26 11.50
CA ASP A 523 -25.54 46.42 12.30
C ASP A 523 -24.89 46.09 13.66
N LEU A 524 -25.15 46.95 14.65
CA LEU A 524 -24.59 46.86 16.01
C LEU A 524 -25.01 45.58 16.75
N PHE A 525 -26.23 45.10 16.53
CA PHE A 525 -26.75 43.91 17.20
C PHE A 525 -26.09 42.63 16.66
N LEU A 526 -26.03 42.51 15.32
CA LEU A 526 -25.33 41.40 14.68
C LEU A 526 -23.83 41.40 15.02
N HIS A 527 -23.21 42.59 15.14
CA HIS A 527 -21.82 42.74 15.56
C HIS A 527 -21.56 42.14 16.95
N GLN A 528 -22.32 42.56 17.97
CA GLN A 528 -22.13 42.05 19.34
C GLN A 528 -22.39 40.54 19.44
N SER A 529 -23.42 40.05 18.75
CA SER A 529 -23.75 38.62 18.71
C SER A 529 -22.61 37.79 18.09
N LEU A 530 -22.10 38.20 16.93
CA LEU A 530 -20.99 37.51 16.25
C LEU A 530 -19.69 37.56 17.07
N MET A 531 -19.37 38.69 17.71
CA MET A 531 -18.20 38.80 18.59
C MET A 531 -18.25 37.81 19.75
N SER A 532 -19.40 37.75 20.44
CA SER A 532 -19.60 36.79 21.54
C SER A 532 -19.48 35.34 21.04
N GLN A 533 -20.05 35.04 19.88
CA GLN A 533 -19.98 33.71 19.27
C GLN A 533 -18.54 33.32 18.92
N ILE A 534 -17.76 34.23 18.34
CA ILE A 534 -16.34 34.00 18.00
C ILE A 534 -15.54 33.67 19.26
N GLN A 535 -15.68 34.49 20.30
CA GLN A 535 -14.92 34.31 21.54
C GLN A 535 -15.28 33.00 22.27
N ASP A 536 -16.58 32.68 22.34
CA ASP A 536 -17.06 31.43 22.92
C ASP A 536 -16.56 30.21 22.13
N THR A 537 -16.59 30.28 20.81
CA THR A 537 -16.13 29.19 19.93
C THR A 537 -14.63 28.93 20.10
N LYS A 538 -13.79 29.99 20.14
CA LYS A 538 -12.34 29.85 20.39
C LYS A 538 -12.07 29.21 21.75
N LYS A 539 -12.74 29.68 22.80
CA LYS A 539 -12.59 29.15 24.17
C LYS A 539 -12.99 27.68 24.27
N LYS A 540 -14.13 27.30 23.69
CA LYS A 540 -14.63 25.92 23.68
C LYS A 540 -13.71 24.98 22.90
N ALA A 541 -13.25 25.41 21.72
CA ALA A 541 -12.29 24.65 20.92
C ALA A 541 -11.02 24.38 21.74
N GLN A 542 -10.40 25.42 22.29
CA GLN A 542 -9.18 25.31 23.07
C GLN A 542 -9.32 24.33 24.26
N SER A 543 -10.38 24.47 25.05
CA SER A 543 -10.65 23.57 26.18
C SER A 543 -10.79 22.12 25.74
N LYS A 544 -11.55 21.85 24.67
CA LYS A 544 -11.83 20.48 24.22
C LYS A 544 -10.62 19.82 23.55
N PHE A 545 -9.75 20.58 22.92
CA PHE A 545 -8.46 20.08 22.43
C PHE A 545 -7.53 19.62 23.57
N GLN A 546 -7.44 20.39 24.65
CA GLN A 546 -6.65 20.00 25.83
C GLN A 546 -7.20 18.71 26.45
N GLU A 547 -8.53 18.65 26.61
CA GLU A 547 -9.23 17.46 27.10
C GLU A 547 -8.96 16.24 26.22
N MET A 548 -9.12 16.36 24.89
CA MET A 548 -8.84 15.30 23.93
C MET A 548 -7.40 14.79 24.07
N SER A 549 -6.42 15.70 24.10
CA SER A 549 -5.00 15.35 24.16
C SER A 549 -4.61 14.70 25.49
N GLN A 550 -5.15 15.20 26.61
CA GLN A 550 -4.92 14.63 27.93
C GLN A 550 -5.56 13.25 28.06
N ASN A 551 -6.80 13.09 27.61
CA ASN A 551 -7.50 11.81 27.63
C ASN A 551 -6.82 10.78 26.73
N ALA A 552 -6.34 11.16 25.54
CA ALA A 552 -5.54 10.27 24.70
C ALA A 552 -4.29 9.77 25.41
N ARG A 553 -3.52 10.68 26.05
CA ARG A 553 -2.31 10.31 26.80
C ARG A 553 -2.63 9.41 27.99
N LYS A 554 -3.69 9.71 28.74
CA LYS A 554 -4.13 8.86 29.86
C LYS A 554 -4.53 7.48 29.35
N TYR A 555 -5.33 7.41 28.29
CA TYR A 555 -5.77 6.15 27.69
C TYR A 555 -4.60 5.25 27.24
N LYS A 556 -3.52 5.83 26.68
CA LYS A 556 -2.30 5.05 26.31
C LYS A 556 -1.59 4.43 27.51
N ASN A 557 -1.52 5.17 28.61
CA ASN A 557 -0.72 4.81 29.77
C ASN A 557 -1.53 4.11 30.87
N GLU A 558 -2.84 4.01 30.71
CA GLU A 558 -3.73 3.41 31.69
C GLU A 558 -3.61 1.87 31.65
N HIS A 559 -3.53 1.27 32.83
CA HIS A 559 -3.42 -0.17 33.01
C HIS A 559 -4.74 -0.80 33.49
N ASP A 560 -5.64 -0.01 34.05
CA ASP A 560 -7.00 -0.44 34.37
C ASP A 560 -7.97 -0.25 33.19
N LYS A 561 -8.73 -1.30 32.85
CA LYS A 561 -9.61 -1.29 31.68
C LYS A 561 -10.78 -0.31 31.83
N GLN A 562 -11.37 -0.18 33.02
CA GLN A 562 -12.51 0.71 33.24
C GLN A 562 -12.09 2.17 33.13
N SER A 563 -10.98 2.52 33.76
CA SER A 563 -10.34 3.84 33.66
C SER A 563 -9.89 4.12 32.23
N ALA A 564 -9.34 3.13 31.53
CA ALA A 564 -8.97 3.25 30.12
C ALA A 564 -10.20 3.53 29.26
N GLN A 565 -11.32 2.84 29.50
CA GLN A 565 -12.57 3.08 28.79
C GLN A 565 -13.12 4.49 29.05
N ILE A 566 -13.05 4.98 30.29
CA ILE A 566 -13.44 6.36 30.64
C ILE A 566 -12.58 7.38 29.88
N HIS A 567 -11.26 7.18 29.84
CA HIS A 567 -10.36 8.06 29.09
C HIS A 567 -10.60 7.98 27.59
N LYS A 568 -10.88 6.79 27.05
CA LYS A 568 -11.28 6.62 25.65
C LYS A 568 -12.55 7.39 25.33
N MET A 569 -13.60 7.24 26.15
CA MET A 569 -14.86 7.97 26.00
C MET A 569 -14.62 9.48 26.06
N GLY A 570 -13.86 9.97 27.04
CA GLY A 570 -13.52 11.39 27.14
C GLY A 570 -12.70 11.91 25.95
N TYR A 571 -11.85 11.07 25.34
CA TYR A 571 -11.17 11.39 24.09
C TYR A 571 -12.16 11.46 22.92
N GLU A 572 -13.03 10.45 22.76
CA GLU A 572 -14.02 10.36 21.68
C GLU A 572 -15.05 11.49 21.76
N GLU A 573 -15.57 11.80 22.95
CA GLU A 573 -16.49 12.92 23.18
C GLU A 573 -15.85 14.26 22.79
N ALA A 574 -14.60 14.50 23.20
CA ALA A 574 -13.88 15.71 22.85
C ALA A 574 -13.60 15.79 21.33
N TYR A 575 -13.20 14.66 20.72
CA TYR A 575 -13.00 14.52 19.27
C TYR A 575 -14.29 14.83 18.50
N HIS A 576 -15.41 14.20 18.86
CA HIS A 576 -16.71 14.40 18.20
C HIS A 576 -17.21 15.83 18.41
N PHE A 577 -17.01 16.40 19.60
CA PHE A 577 -17.35 17.80 19.87
C PHE A 577 -16.56 18.74 18.95
N LEU A 578 -15.26 18.53 18.79
CA LEU A 578 -14.42 19.33 17.90
C LEU A 578 -14.90 19.19 16.46
N CYS A 579 -15.10 17.97 15.95
CA CYS A 579 -15.66 17.74 14.62
C CYS A 579 -16.99 18.47 14.40
N ALA A 580 -17.92 18.39 15.36
CA ALA A 580 -19.21 19.06 15.29
C ALA A 580 -19.06 20.59 15.33
N LEU A 581 -18.17 21.12 16.17
CA LEU A 581 -17.88 22.54 16.26
C LEU A 581 -17.32 23.09 14.94
N PHE A 582 -16.45 22.33 14.27
CA PHE A 582 -15.91 22.68 12.95
C PHE A 582 -16.97 22.62 11.86
N LYS A 583 -17.80 21.57 11.85
CA LYS A 583 -18.93 21.46 10.91
C LYS A 583 -19.92 22.63 11.04
N ARG A 584 -20.14 23.17 12.25
CA ARG A 584 -21.02 24.35 12.46
C ARG A 584 -20.45 25.66 11.88
N ASN A 585 -19.17 25.71 11.56
CA ASN A 585 -18.51 26.89 11.02
C ASN A 585 -18.27 26.81 9.50
N CYS A 586 -18.71 25.73 8.82
CA CYS A 586 -18.58 25.59 7.37
C CYS A 586 -19.69 26.33 6.59
N ASP A 587 -19.51 26.51 5.27
CA ASP A 587 -20.46 27.28 4.46
C ASP A 587 -21.77 26.51 4.27
N GLU A 588 -21.69 25.19 4.13
CA GLU A 588 -22.81 24.28 3.97
C GLU A 588 -23.78 24.39 5.14
N TYR A 589 -23.26 24.35 6.38
CA TYR A 589 -24.07 24.56 7.58
C TYR A 589 -24.58 25.99 7.68
N ILE A 590 -23.70 27.00 7.56
CA ILE A 590 -24.07 28.40 7.80
C ILE A 590 -25.14 28.86 6.82
N ASN A 591 -25.00 28.54 5.53
CA ASN A 591 -25.94 28.94 4.49
C ASN A 591 -27.31 28.27 4.70
N PHE A 592 -27.33 26.96 4.99
CA PHE A 592 -28.58 26.25 5.25
C PHE A 592 -29.26 26.75 6.53
N HIS A 593 -28.52 26.82 7.64
CA HIS A 593 -29.04 27.31 8.91
C HIS A 593 -29.60 28.73 8.80
N GLN A 594 -28.90 29.65 8.11
CA GLN A 594 -29.38 31.01 7.91
C GLN A 594 -30.64 31.05 7.04
N ALA A 595 -30.64 30.36 5.89
CA ALA A 595 -31.80 30.33 5.00
C ALA A 595 -33.04 29.74 5.69
N LEU A 596 -32.84 28.67 6.46
CA LEU A 596 -33.91 28.02 7.21
C LEU A 596 -34.42 28.93 8.35
N LYS A 597 -33.52 29.62 9.06
CA LYS A 597 -33.91 30.60 10.09
C LYS A 597 -34.71 31.76 9.51
N GLU A 598 -34.28 32.32 8.38
CA GLU A 598 -35.00 33.40 7.67
C GLU A 598 -36.38 32.94 7.20
N PHE A 599 -36.46 31.73 6.65
CA PHE A 599 -37.74 31.11 6.28
C PHE A 599 -38.69 31.01 7.46
N PHE A 600 -38.21 30.51 8.60
CA PHE A 600 -39.00 30.37 9.81
C PHE A 600 -39.43 31.71 10.42
N TYR A 601 -38.55 32.72 10.34
CA TYR A 601 -38.87 34.09 10.75
C TYR A 601 -39.94 34.73 9.85
N GLN A 602 -39.91 34.44 8.55
CA GLN A 602 -40.79 35.05 7.57
C GLN A 602 -42.14 34.35 7.42
N TYR A 603 -42.22 33.02 7.58
CA TYR A 603 -43.43 32.23 7.28
C TYR A 603 -44.02 31.47 8.47
N GLY A 604 -43.23 31.18 9.49
CA GLY A 604 -43.67 30.42 10.67
C GLY A 604 -44.03 28.95 10.40
N TYR A 605 -44.27 28.19 11.48
CA TYR A 605 -44.54 26.74 11.40
C TYR A 605 -45.89 26.40 10.77
N ILE A 606 -46.89 27.28 10.87
CA ILE A 606 -48.28 26.99 10.45
C ILE A 606 -48.39 26.75 8.93
N ASN A 607 -47.48 27.34 8.16
CA ASN A 607 -47.44 27.24 6.70
C ASN A 607 -46.78 25.94 6.20
N LEU A 608 -46.14 25.16 7.07
CA LEU A 608 -45.56 23.86 6.71
C LEU A 608 -46.61 22.80 6.37
N ALA A 609 -47.84 22.95 6.84
CA ALA A 609 -48.95 22.04 6.51
C ALA A 609 -49.29 22.02 5.01
N GLN A 610 -48.80 23.00 4.25
CA GLN A 610 -48.97 23.11 2.80
C GLN A 610 -47.88 22.33 2.01
N LEU A 611 -46.87 21.78 2.69
CA LEU A 611 -45.78 21.02 2.08
C LEU A 611 -46.07 19.51 2.07
N GLU A 612 -45.40 18.79 1.18
CA GLU A 612 -45.41 17.33 1.16
C GLU A 612 -44.97 16.74 2.51
N PRO A 613 -45.58 15.63 2.99
CA PRO A 613 -45.36 15.10 4.34
C PRO A 613 -43.88 14.83 4.68
N GLU A 614 -43.12 14.29 3.73
CA GLU A 614 -41.71 13.98 3.91
C GLU A 614 -40.86 15.24 4.04
N THR A 615 -41.05 16.22 3.15
CA THR A 615 -40.37 17.51 3.20
C THR A 615 -40.66 18.26 4.50
N ARG A 616 -41.93 18.24 4.92
CA ARG A 616 -42.36 18.82 6.19
C ARG A 616 -41.61 18.18 7.36
N PHE A 617 -41.55 16.86 7.43
CA PHE A 617 -40.85 16.14 8.49
C PHE A 617 -39.37 16.53 8.58
N HIS A 618 -38.66 16.60 7.45
CA HIS A 618 -37.25 17.02 7.42
C HIS A 618 -37.07 18.45 7.92
N ILE A 619 -37.87 19.40 7.44
CA ILE A 619 -37.79 20.81 7.84
C ILE A 619 -38.12 20.99 9.33
N GLU A 620 -39.16 20.32 9.84
CA GLU A 620 -39.51 20.34 11.26
C GLU A 620 -38.37 19.74 12.12
N SER A 621 -37.82 18.61 11.71
CA SER A 621 -36.69 17.95 12.38
C SER A 621 -35.45 18.86 12.48
N TYR A 622 -35.10 19.58 11.42
CA TYR A 622 -34.00 20.55 11.47
C TYR A 622 -34.31 21.78 12.33
N ALA A 623 -35.55 22.26 12.31
CA ALA A 623 -35.96 23.39 13.15
C ALA A 623 -35.84 23.05 14.65
N ASP A 624 -36.19 21.82 15.02
CA ASP A 624 -36.05 21.30 16.37
C ASP A 624 -34.58 21.10 16.74
N SER A 625 -33.80 20.47 15.86
CA SER A 625 -32.35 20.28 16.00
C SER A 625 -31.57 21.60 16.20
N PHE A 626 -31.98 22.67 15.53
CA PHE A 626 -31.38 24.00 15.66
C PHE A 626 -31.99 24.86 16.76
N ASP A 627 -32.91 24.31 17.56
CA ASP A 627 -33.54 25.02 18.67
C ASP A 627 -34.19 26.37 18.24
N PHE A 628 -34.75 26.46 17.03
CA PHE A 628 -35.35 27.72 16.56
C PHE A 628 -36.54 28.15 17.41
N HIS A 629 -37.22 27.21 18.06
CA HIS A 629 -38.25 27.46 19.07
C HIS A 629 -37.77 28.33 20.26
N LYS A 630 -36.45 28.38 20.53
CA LYS A 630 -35.86 29.21 21.60
C LYS A 630 -35.39 30.58 21.11
N SER A 631 -35.12 30.74 19.81
CA SER A 631 -34.37 31.89 19.26
C SER A 631 -35.14 32.72 18.24
N VAL A 632 -36.29 32.25 17.76
CA VAL A 632 -37.15 32.94 16.81
C VAL A 632 -38.52 33.15 17.45
N ASN A 633 -38.97 34.40 17.52
CA ASN A 633 -40.32 34.72 18.00
C ASN A 633 -41.29 34.66 16.81
N PHE A 634 -42.09 33.61 16.75
CA PHE A 634 -42.97 33.34 15.61
C PHE A 634 -44.28 34.13 15.76
N GLU A 635 -44.56 35.08 14.86
CA GLU A 635 -45.91 35.63 14.73
C GLU A 635 -46.86 34.52 14.26
N ARG A 636 -47.67 33.98 15.17
CA ARG A 636 -48.55 32.83 14.92
C ARG A 636 -49.79 33.15 14.06
N SER A 637 -49.98 34.41 13.63
CA SER A 637 -51.27 34.91 13.17
C SER A 637 -51.38 35.19 11.66
N ALA A 638 -50.31 35.12 10.86
CA ALA A 638 -50.37 35.41 9.43
C ALA A 638 -50.02 34.16 8.58
N GLN A 639 -51.03 33.57 7.94
CA GLN A 639 -50.79 32.60 6.85
C GLN A 639 -50.18 33.35 5.66
N ARG A 640 -48.89 33.12 5.39
CA ARG A 640 -48.16 33.71 4.25
C ARG A 640 -47.84 32.64 3.22
N GLU A 641 -48.28 32.80 1.98
CA GLU A 641 -47.95 31.85 0.91
C GLU A 641 -46.42 31.76 0.74
N ILE A 642 -45.90 30.53 0.72
CA ILE A 642 -44.46 30.27 0.54
C ILE A 642 -44.15 30.37 -0.96
N PRO A 643 -43.30 31.31 -1.40
CA PRO A 643 -42.90 31.37 -2.80
C PRO A 643 -42.14 30.11 -3.20
N GLN A 644 -42.53 29.50 -4.33
CA GLN A 644 -41.91 28.27 -4.83
C GLN A 644 -40.37 28.37 -4.90
N LYS A 645 -39.85 29.52 -5.36
CA LYS A 645 -38.40 29.76 -5.48
C LYS A 645 -37.65 29.73 -4.14
N GLU A 646 -38.29 30.18 -3.06
CA GLU A 646 -37.67 30.16 -1.73
C GLU A 646 -37.67 28.75 -1.14
N LEU A 647 -38.76 28.01 -1.31
CA LEU A 647 -38.84 26.60 -0.95
C LEU A 647 -37.80 25.77 -1.72
N GLU A 648 -37.69 25.95 -3.04
CA GLU A 648 -36.68 25.29 -3.87
C GLU A 648 -35.24 25.61 -3.39
N ASN A 649 -34.98 26.84 -2.95
CA ASN A 649 -33.68 27.22 -2.42
C ASN A 649 -33.37 26.52 -1.08
N ILE A 650 -34.34 26.42 -0.18
CA ILE A 650 -34.18 25.73 1.11
C ILE A 650 -33.93 24.24 0.88
N LEU A 651 -34.73 23.61 0.02
CA LEU A 651 -34.58 22.20 -0.33
C LEU A 651 -33.21 21.92 -0.96
N LYS A 652 -32.74 22.82 -1.83
CA LYS A 652 -31.40 22.72 -2.41
C LYS A 652 -30.31 22.81 -1.34
N LEU A 653 -30.39 23.79 -0.43
CA LEU A 653 -29.41 23.96 0.65
C LEU A 653 -29.45 22.83 1.67
N MET A 654 -30.66 22.32 1.98
CA MET A 654 -30.87 21.15 2.82
C MET A 654 -30.17 19.94 2.24
N ARG A 655 -30.37 19.66 0.95
CA ARG A 655 -29.70 18.56 0.25
C ARG A 655 -28.18 18.71 0.28
N ILE A 656 -27.65 19.91 0.03
CA ILE A 656 -26.20 20.17 0.13
C ILE A 656 -25.67 19.88 1.54
N TYR A 657 -26.41 20.32 2.57
CA TYR A 657 -26.04 20.10 3.96
C TYR A 657 -26.12 18.61 4.35
N GLU A 658 -27.16 17.90 3.91
CA GLU A 658 -27.34 16.45 4.12
C GLU A 658 -26.26 15.63 3.43
N GLU A 659 -25.95 15.94 2.17
CA GLU A 659 -24.84 15.33 1.43
C GLU A 659 -23.51 15.56 2.16
N PHE A 660 -23.29 16.76 2.71
CA PHE A 660 -22.11 17.06 3.53
C PHE A 660 -22.07 16.27 4.85
N GLN A 661 -23.20 16.08 5.54
CA GLN A 661 -23.24 15.31 6.79
C GLN A 661 -23.02 13.82 6.59
N ASN A 662 -23.55 13.27 5.49
CA ASN A 662 -23.55 11.83 5.22
C ASN A 662 -22.25 11.31 4.58
N GLN A 663 -21.27 12.18 4.30
CA GLN A 663 -19.97 11.76 3.78
C GLN A 663 -19.15 10.98 4.82
N ALA A 664 -18.67 9.79 4.43
CA ALA A 664 -17.74 9.00 5.22
C ALA A 664 -16.34 9.63 5.21
N THR A 665 -16.05 10.50 6.18
CA THR A 665 -14.80 11.25 6.27
C THR A 665 -13.89 10.79 7.41
N PHE A 666 -12.59 11.00 7.23
CA PHE A 666 -11.56 10.79 8.25
C PHE A 666 -10.89 12.12 8.58
N GLU A 667 -11.16 12.65 9.77
CA GLU A 667 -10.65 13.97 10.20
C GLU A 667 -9.23 13.87 10.77
N TRP A 668 -8.26 13.80 9.85
CA TRP A 668 -6.81 13.66 10.14
C TRP A 668 -6.30 14.56 11.26
N ARG A 669 -6.78 15.81 11.31
CA ARG A 669 -6.34 16.80 12.29
C ARG A 669 -6.61 16.34 13.73
N PHE A 670 -7.73 15.66 13.98
CA PHE A 670 -8.14 15.29 15.34
C PHE A 670 -8.02 13.80 15.62
N ALA A 671 -7.93 12.98 14.57
CA ALA A 671 -7.77 11.54 14.72
C ALA A 671 -6.45 11.14 15.39
N PHE A 672 -5.42 12.01 15.27
CA PHE A 672 -4.10 11.83 15.86
C PHE A 672 -3.66 13.10 16.62
N PRO A 673 -3.82 13.16 17.94
CA PRO A 673 -3.41 14.34 18.72
C PRO A 673 -1.88 14.58 18.70
N GLU A 674 -1.06 13.57 18.39
CA GLU A 674 0.41 13.65 18.39
C GLU A 674 1.00 14.42 17.22
N VAL A 675 0.19 14.68 16.18
CA VAL A 675 0.57 15.53 15.05
C VAL A 675 -0.03 16.93 15.15
N LEU A 676 -0.58 17.27 16.32
CA LEU A 676 -1.02 18.61 16.64
C LEU A 676 0.03 19.36 17.47
N ASP A 677 0.06 20.67 17.29
CA ASP A 677 0.82 21.56 18.12
C ASP A 677 0.09 21.80 19.45
N LEU A 678 0.58 21.14 20.50
CA LEU A 678 -0.04 21.19 21.82
C LEU A 678 0.63 22.21 22.76
N GLU A 679 1.67 22.91 22.30
CA GLU A 679 2.34 23.92 23.12
C GLU A 679 1.47 25.18 23.21
N THR A 680 1.28 25.67 24.43
CA THR A 680 0.64 26.96 24.65
C THR A 680 1.52 28.11 24.17
N PHE A 681 0.87 29.24 23.86
CA PHE A 681 1.57 30.48 23.52
C PHE A 681 2.62 30.88 24.59
N GLU A 682 2.29 30.73 25.87
CA GLU A 682 3.19 31.03 26.98
C GLU A 682 4.38 30.06 27.06
N GLU A 683 4.14 28.76 26.87
CA GLU A 683 5.20 27.75 26.83
C GLU A 683 6.16 28.00 25.66
N LYS A 684 5.63 28.40 24.50
CA LYS A 684 6.44 28.81 23.34
C LYS A 684 7.24 30.05 23.61
N GLN A 685 6.64 31.08 24.21
CA GLN A 685 7.37 32.28 24.61
C GLN A 685 8.48 31.93 25.59
N LYS A 686 8.23 31.07 26.57
CA LYS A 686 9.27 30.58 27.49
C LYS A 686 10.36 29.79 26.78
N ARG A 687 10.02 28.87 25.87
CA ARG A 687 10.97 28.07 25.08
C ARG A 687 11.83 28.93 24.16
N ILE A 688 11.22 29.88 23.45
CA ILE A 688 11.92 30.83 22.58
C ILE A 688 12.80 31.76 23.41
N SER A 689 12.32 32.22 24.57
CA SER A 689 13.13 33.03 25.50
C SER A 689 14.30 32.24 26.09
N ALA A 690 14.13 30.95 26.36
CA ALA A 690 15.19 30.05 26.84
C ALA A 690 16.22 29.71 25.73
N ASN A 691 15.77 29.53 24.48
CA ASN A 691 16.66 29.27 23.34
C ASN A 691 17.35 30.54 22.81
N ASN A 692 16.79 31.73 23.04
CA ASN A 692 17.35 33.02 22.61
C ASN A 692 18.41 33.60 23.57
N ALA A 693 18.92 32.83 24.53
CA ALA A 693 20.10 33.22 25.29
C ALA A 693 21.40 33.28 24.44
N THR A 694 21.35 32.93 23.15
CA THR A 694 22.56 32.86 22.30
C THR A 694 22.46 33.36 20.85
N GLN A 695 21.37 33.95 20.34
CA GLN A 695 21.34 34.52 18.97
C GLN A 695 20.51 35.81 18.79
N SER A 696 20.88 36.58 17.76
CA SER A 696 20.61 38.01 17.51
C SER A 696 19.18 38.40 17.07
N LYS A 697 18.89 39.69 17.27
CA LYS A 697 17.58 40.40 17.30
C LYS A 697 16.73 40.47 16.02
N GLU A 698 16.96 39.72 14.94
CA GLU A 698 16.35 40.05 13.64
C GLU A 698 15.02 39.36 13.26
N ASN A 699 14.49 38.40 14.03
CA ASN A 699 13.17 37.81 13.74
C ASN A 699 12.18 37.99 14.90
N LYS A 700 11.68 39.22 15.09
CA LYS A 700 10.44 39.47 15.85
C LYS A 700 9.24 39.51 14.90
N GLN A 701 8.97 38.41 14.20
CA GLN A 701 7.60 38.15 13.77
C GLN A 701 6.81 37.73 15.02
N GLY A 702 5.72 38.43 15.31
CA GLY A 702 4.87 38.14 16.48
C GLY A 702 4.49 36.66 16.50
N ILE A 703 4.79 35.98 17.60
CA ILE A 703 4.38 34.60 17.80
C ILE A 703 2.85 34.59 17.68
N LYS A 704 2.30 33.71 16.86
CA LYS A 704 0.85 33.50 16.76
C LYS A 704 0.46 32.33 17.66
N ASP A 705 -0.78 32.32 18.11
CA ASP A 705 -1.35 31.15 18.76
C ASP A 705 -1.53 30.04 17.70
N THR A 706 -0.81 28.94 17.85
CA THR A 706 -0.87 27.79 16.94
C THR A 706 -1.52 26.59 17.62
N PHE A 707 -2.26 26.83 18.71
CA PHE A 707 -2.80 25.75 19.52
C PHE A 707 -3.73 24.84 18.72
N GLY A 708 -3.35 23.56 18.63
CA GLY A 708 -4.04 22.53 17.85
C GLY A 708 -3.71 22.55 16.37
N ASP A 709 -2.69 23.29 15.90
CA ASP A 709 -2.27 23.32 14.49
C ASP A 709 -1.67 22.00 14.03
N PHE A 710 -2.00 21.61 12.81
CA PHE A 710 -1.53 20.38 12.21
C PHE A 710 -0.04 20.50 11.84
N LEU A 711 0.82 19.82 12.60
CA LEU A 711 2.26 19.76 12.37
C LEU A 711 2.61 18.79 11.23
N GLY A 712 1.82 17.72 11.08
CA GLY A 712 2.05 16.65 10.11
C GLY A 712 3.10 15.62 10.51
N PHE A 713 3.36 14.68 9.60
CA PHE A 713 4.24 13.53 9.80
C PHE A 713 5.67 13.80 9.28
N ASP A 714 6.68 13.23 9.95
CA ASP A 714 8.07 13.28 9.48
C ASP A 714 8.29 12.35 8.29
N LEU A 715 7.60 11.21 8.27
CA LEU A 715 7.58 10.25 7.17
C LEU A 715 6.15 9.81 6.89
N VAL A 716 5.72 9.88 5.63
CA VAL A 716 4.57 9.15 5.13
C VAL A 716 5.05 8.10 4.13
N ILE A 717 4.78 6.83 4.39
CA ILE A 717 5.34 5.69 3.66
C ILE A 717 4.25 4.65 3.41
N GLY A 718 4.31 3.95 2.29
CA GLY A 718 3.34 2.88 2.04
C GLY A 718 3.23 2.43 0.58
N ASN A 719 2.28 1.53 0.35
CA ASN A 719 1.87 1.06 -0.96
C ASN A 719 0.39 1.43 -1.20
N PRO A 720 0.09 2.63 -1.73
CA PRO A 720 -1.29 3.07 -1.94
C PRO A 720 -2.03 2.18 -2.97
N PRO A 721 -3.37 2.11 -2.94
CA PRO A 721 -4.15 1.29 -3.87
C PRO A 721 -4.11 1.79 -5.32
N TYR A 722 -4.11 0.87 -6.29
CA TYR A 722 -4.04 1.15 -7.74
C TYR A 722 -5.41 0.92 -8.40
N VAL A 723 -6.27 1.93 -8.37
CA VAL A 723 -7.64 1.81 -8.89
C VAL A 723 -7.99 3.08 -9.66
N VAL A 724 -8.28 2.91 -10.96
CA VAL A 724 -8.77 3.99 -11.81
C VAL A 724 -10.15 4.43 -11.32
N LYS A 725 -10.29 5.72 -11.03
CA LYS A 725 -11.55 6.34 -10.56
C LYS A 725 -11.95 7.49 -11.49
N THR A 726 -13.24 7.81 -11.50
CA THR A 726 -13.75 8.94 -12.30
C THR A 726 -13.68 10.24 -11.52
N LYS A 727 -13.51 11.37 -12.23
CA LYS A 727 -13.43 12.71 -11.63
C LYS A 727 -14.62 13.06 -10.72
N SER A 728 -15.80 12.49 -10.99
CA SER A 728 -17.02 12.76 -10.25
C SER A 728 -17.01 12.23 -8.81
N GLN A 729 -16.21 11.20 -8.52
CA GLN A 729 -16.17 10.59 -7.19
C GLN A 729 -15.26 11.34 -6.20
N TYR A 730 -14.24 12.02 -6.73
CA TYR A 730 -13.21 12.72 -5.94
C TYR A 730 -12.90 14.10 -6.55
N PRO A 731 -13.88 15.03 -6.58
CA PRO A 731 -13.73 16.33 -7.23
C PRO A 731 -12.74 17.27 -6.52
N GLN A 732 -12.44 17.03 -5.25
CA GLN A 732 -11.52 17.84 -4.45
C GLN A 732 -10.04 17.67 -4.86
N TYR A 733 -9.70 16.56 -5.54
CA TYR A 733 -8.34 16.26 -5.97
C TYR A 733 -8.09 16.72 -7.40
N LYS A 734 -6.95 17.39 -7.62
CA LYS A 734 -6.50 17.79 -8.96
C LYS A 734 -6.01 16.58 -9.76
N TRP A 735 -5.44 15.58 -9.08
CA TRP A 735 -4.86 14.38 -9.68
C TRP A 735 -5.75 13.15 -9.44
N ASN A 736 -7.00 13.23 -9.90
CA ASN A 736 -8.07 12.28 -9.58
C ASN A 736 -8.30 11.17 -10.63
N THR A 737 -7.26 10.78 -11.37
CA THR A 737 -7.36 9.70 -12.38
C THR A 737 -7.18 8.31 -11.79
N ASP A 738 -6.41 8.18 -10.72
CA ASP A 738 -6.13 6.92 -10.03
C ASP A 738 -5.97 7.21 -8.53
N LEU A 739 -6.34 6.27 -7.67
CA LEU A 739 -6.27 6.45 -6.22
C LEU A 739 -4.85 6.79 -5.74
N TYR A 740 -3.81 6.10 -6.21
CA TYR A 740 -2.43 6.39 -5.75
C TYR A 740 -2.00 7.83 -6.02
N MET A 741 -2.53 8.47 -7.08
CA MET A 741 -2.25 9.87 -7.38
C MET A 741 -2.94 10.82 -6.41
N MET A 742 -4.16 10.49 -5.98
CA MET A 742 -4.86 11.21 -4.92
C MET A 742 -4.15 11.02 -3.56
N PHE A 743 -3.59 9.83 -3.30
CA PHE A 743 -2.75 9.59 -2.13
C PHE A 743 -1.50 10.47 -2.13
N PHE A 744 -0.82 10.65 -3.26
CA PHE A 744 0.26 11.64 -3.37
C PHE A 744 -0.23 13.04 -2.99
N GLU A 745 -1.31 13.51 -3.61
CA GLU A 745 -1.84 14.87 -3.38
C GLU A 745 -2.25 15.08 -1.92
N LYS A 746 -2.96 14.12 -1.32
CA LYS A 746 -3.36 14.16 0.10
C LYS A 746 -2.15 14.11 1.02
N CYS A 747 -1.22 13.20 0.79
CA CYS A 747 -0.12 12.98 1.73
C CYS A 747 0.93 14.09 1.67
N LEU A 748 1.00 14.87 0.58
CA LEU A 748 1.75 16.13 0.55
C LEU A 748 1.24 17.14 1.59
N THR A 749 -0.05 17.13 1.95
CA THR A 749 -0.61 17.98 3.01
C THR A 749 -0.48 17.35 4.40
N LEU A 750 -0.40 16.03 4.49
CA LEU A 750 -0.20 15.31 5.75
C LEU A 750 1.26 15.36 6.24
N THR A 751 2.20 15.53 5.33
CA THR A 751 3.64 15.53 5.62
C THR A 751 4.10 16.90 6.14
N LYS A 752 5.09 16.91 7.04
CA LYS A 752 5.71 18.15 7.55
C LYS A 752 6.22 19.03 6.41
N GLN A 753 5.86 20.30 6.46
CA GLN A 753 6.23 21.30 5.46
C GLN A 753 7.65 21.85 5.71
N ASN A 754 8.11 22.71 4.80
CA ASN A 754 9.39 23.44 4.90
C ASN A 754 10.65 22.54 4.98
N GLY A 755 10.61 21.35 4.38
CA GLY A 755 11.78 20.47 4.26
C GLY A 755 12.02 19.52 5.42
N ASN A 756 11.10 19.41 6.38
CA ASN A 756 11.22 18.50 7.52
C ASN A 756 10.42 17.20 7.36
N GLY A 757 9.79 16.99 6.21
CA GLY A 757 8.92 15.83 5.97
C GLY A 757 9.21 15.12 4.66
N TYR A 758 9.08 13.80 4.70
CA TYR A 758 9.38 12.88 3.60
C TYR A 758 8.16 12.06 3.24
N LEU A 759 8.09 11.70 1.97
CA LEU A 759 7.10 10.78 1.43
C LEU A 759 7.82 9.70 0.61
N ASN A 760 7.45 8.43 0.80
CA ASN A 760 8.03 7.33 0.06
C ASN A 760 6.96 6.29 -0.32
N PHE A 761 6.60 6.22 -1.60
CA PHE A 761 5.52 5.34 -2.08
C PHE A 761 5.96 4.39 -3.17
N ILE A 762 5.43 3.17 -3.11
CA ILE A 762 5.43 2.22 -4.23
C ILE A 762 4.23 2.56 -5.12
N THR A 763 4.47 2.87 -6.39
CA THR A 763 3.40 3.23 -7.33
C THR A 763 3.63 2.63 -8.70
N PRO A 764 2.59 2.53 -9.55
CA PRO A 764 2.79 2.19 -10.95
C PRO A 764 3.72 3.20 -11.62
N ARG A 765 4.63 2.74 -12.47
CA ARG A 765 5.53 3.61 -13.26
C ARG A 765 4.76 4.61 -14.15
N PHE A 766 3.49 4.34 -14.43
CA PHE A 766 2.64 5.03 -15.40
C PHE A 766 2.61 6.56 -15.29
N TRP A 767 2.63 7.13 -14.08
CA TRP A 767 2.60 8.58 -13.90
C TRP A 767 3.86 9.30 -14.41
N LEU A 768 4.97 8.59 -14.62
CA LEU A 768 6.20 9.15 -15.19
C LEU A 768 6.04 9.56 -16.66
N VAL A 769 5.15 8.91 -17.41
CA VAL A 769 5.03 9.09 -18.86
C VAL A 769 3.61 9.44 -19.34
N ASN A 770 2.55 9.10 -18.61
CA ASN A 770 1.19 9.35 -19.08
C ASN A 770 0.90 10.86 -19.25
N ALA A 771 0.39 11.28 -20.41
CA ALA A 771 0.00 12.67 -20.69
C ALA A 771 -0.98 13.28 -19.67
N ASN A 772 -1.88 12.48 -19.09
CA ASN A 772 -2.84 12.96 -18.08
C ASN A 772 -2.15 13.34 -16.74
N CYS A 773 -0.91 12.91 -16.52
CA CYS A 773 -0.12 13.18 -15.31
C CYS A 773 0.84 14.38 -15.48
N GLU A 774 0.74 15.14 -16.57
CA GLU A 774 1.61 16.31 -16.85
C GLU A 774 1.66 17.29 -15.66
N ASN A 775 0.50 17.64 -15.09
CA ASN A 775 0.44 18.61 -13.99
C ASN A 775 1.10 18.09 -12.72
N MET A 776 0.97 16.78 -12.45
CA MET A 776 1.63 16.12 -11.32
C MET A 776 3.15 16.15 -11.51
N ARG A 777 3.65 15.78 -12.69
CA ARG A 777 5.09 15.83 -13.00
C ARG A 777 5.66 17.24 -12.95
N LYS A 778 4.94 18.23 -13.48
CA LYS A 778 5.33 19.65 -13.35
C LYS A 778 5.48 20.06 -11.90
N TYR A 779 4.55 19.64 -11.04
CA TYR A 779 4.63 19.94 -9.61
C TYR A 779 5.84 19.22 -8.97
N PHE A 780 6.07 17.94 -9.27
CA PHE A 780 7.21 17.18 -8.72
C PHE A 780 8.58 17.72 -9.16
N LEU A 781 8.70 18.20 -10.41
CA LEU A 781 9.95 18.73 -10.94
C LEU A 781 10.26 20.15 -10.42
N ASN A 782 9.24 20.97 -10.13
CA ASN A 782 9.43 22.40 -9.84
C ASN A 782 9.20 22.77 -8.38
N SER A 783 8.31 22.07 -7.69
CA SER A 783 7.83 22.46 -6.35
C SER A 783 8.28 21.51 -5.24
N ILE A 784 8.72 20.30 -5.60
CA ILE A 784 9.08 19.24 -4.65
C ILE A 784 10.52 18.77 -4.87
N HIS A 785 11.22 18.45 -3.80
CA HIS A 785 12.50 17.79 -3.89
C HIS A 785 12.29 16.28 -4.11
N LEU A 786 12.09 15.89 -5.37
CA LEU A 786 12.15 14.49 -5.78
C LEU A 786 13.60 13.99 -5.62
N ILE A 787 13.82 13.05 -4.69
CA ILE A 787 15.13 12.54 -4.28
C ILE A 787 15.52 11.37 -5.17
N SER A 788 14.69 10.33 -5.22
CA SER A 788 15.00 9.10 -5.94
C SER A 788 13.78 8.47 -6.62
N LEU A 789 14.05 7.75 -7.71
CA LEU A 789 13.12 6.86 -8.39
C LEU A 789 13.78 5.49 -8.50
N SER A 790 13.21 4.48 -7.86
CA SER A 790 13.79 3.12 -7.86
C SER A 790 12.91 2.14 -8.63
N GLU A 791 13.42 1.56 -9.73
CA GLU A 791 12.75 0.55 -10.53
C GLU A 791 12.62 -0.76 -9.73
N THR A 792 11.40 -1.29 -9.62
CA THR A 792 11.12 -2.57 -8.97
C THR A 792 9.90 -3.24 -9.57
N ASN A 793 9.88 -4.57 -9.57
CA ASN A 793 8.67 -5.32 -9.90
C ASN A 793 8.34 -6.33 -8.77
N PRO A 794 7.79 -5.86 -7.64
CA PRO A 794 7.60 -6.67 -6.44
C PRO A 794 6.64 -7.84 -6.61
N PHE A 795 5.74 -7.74 -7.59
CA PHE A 795 4.52 -8.53 -7.63
C PHE A 795 4.54 -9.43 -8.87
N GLU A 796 5.02 -10.67 -8.73
CA GLU A 796 5.17 -11.64 -9.84
C GLU A 796 3.91 -11.80 -10.70
N LYS A 797 2.72 -11.67 -10.09
CA LYS A 797 1.42 -11.79 -10.77
C LYS A 797 0.85 -10.46 -11.24
N ALA A 798 1.33 -9.32 -10.72
CA ALA A 798 0.86 -8.04 -11.20
C ALA A 798 1.55 -7.76 -12.51
N VAL A 799 0.75 -7.49 -13.54
CA VAL A 799 1.31 -7.15 -14.84
C VAL A 799 2.09 -5.83 -14.70
N THR A 800 1.69 -4.91 -13.82
CA THR A 800 2.16 -3.51 -13.74
C THR A 800 3.60 -3.34 -13.24
N GLU A 801 4.46 -2.66 -14.02
CA GLU A 801 5.77 -2.20 -13.56
C GLU A 801 5.62 -1.10 -12.50
N ASN A 802 6.42 -1.17 -11.43
CA ASN A 802 6.33 -0.24 -10.32
C ASN A 802 7.60 0.60 -10.17
N ILE A 803 7.45 1.72 -9.48
CA ILE A 803 8.52 2.62 -9.11
C ILE A 803 8.34 2.99 -7.64
N ILE A 804 9.43 2.96 -6.88
CA ILE A 804 9.49 3.57 -5.55
C ILE A 804 9.89 5.03 -5.76
N ALA A 805 9.03 5.95 -5.34
CA ALA A 805 9.27 7.38 -5.44
C ALA A 805 9.50 7.97 -4.06
N GLU A 806 10.74 8.40 -3.81
CA GLU A 806 11.15 9.07 -2.58
C GLU A 806 11.23 10.58 -2.81
N LEU A 807 10.53 11.35 -1.99
CA LEU A 807 10.48 12.80 -2.09
C LEU A 807 10.51 13.47 -0.72
N GLN A 808 11.05 14.67 -0.69
CA GLN A 808 11.04 15.56 0.47
C GLN A 808 10.17 16.78 0.17
N VAL A 809 9.28 17.12 1.11
CA VAL A 809 8.30 18.20 0.96
C VAL A 809 8.97 19.56 1.19
N CYS A 810 9.71 19.99 0.17
CA CYS A 810 10.35 21.28 0.05
C CYS A 810 10.65 21.61 -1.41
N LYS A 811 11.06 22.85 -1.67
CA LYS A 811 11.60 23.21 -2.98
C LYS A 811 12.82 22.32 -3.34
N PRO A 812 13.04 22.02 -4.62
CA PRO A 812 14.18 21.20 -5.04
C PRO A 812 15.52 21.68 -4.46
N LYS A 813 16.16 20.84 -3.63
CA LYS A 813 17.53 21.07 -3.11
C LYS A 813 18.63 20.69 -4.12
N SER A 814 18.29 19.82 -5.07
CA SER A 814 19.16 19.37 -6.16
C SER A 814 18.40 19.31 -7.48
N ASN A 815 19.12 19.60 -8.56
CA ASN A 815 18.66 19.44 -9.94
C ASN A 815 18.74 17.99 -10.44
N PHE A 816 19.23 17.06 -9.61
CA PHE A 816 19.36 15.65 -9.94
C PHE A 816 18.36 14.80 -9.16
N ILE A 817 17.98 13.67 -9.77
CA ILE A 817 17.19 12.59 -9.16
C ILE A 817 18.07 11.35 -9.18
N ASN A 818 18.23 10.67 -8.05
CA ASN A 818 18.94 9.39 -8.00
C ASN A 818 18.06 8.30 -8.61
N HIS A 819 18.65 7.45 -9.44
CA HIS A 819 17.94 6.35 -10.05
C HIS A 819 18.57 5.03 -9.63
N HIS A 820 17.72 4.16 -9.10
CA HIS A 820 18.12 2.85 -8.60
C HIS A 820 17.31 1.79 -9.32
N LYS A 821 17.84 0.57 -9.33
CA LYS A 821 17.16 -0.57 -9.90
C LYS A 821 17.34 -1.78 -8.99
N GLU A 822 16.23 -2.44 -8.74
CA GLU A 822 16.17 -3.72 -8.03
C GLU A 822 16.71 -4.84 -8.94
N THR A 823 17.60 -5.66 -8.39
CA THR A 823 18.10 -6.87 -9.04
C THR A 823 18.47 -7.88 -7.95
N HIS A 824 17.73 -9.00 -7.89
CA HIS A 824 17.86 -10.02 -6.85
C HIS A 824 17.66 -9.44 -5.45
N GLU A 825 16.58 -8.70 -5.24
CA GLU A 825 16.19 -8.10 -3.95
C GLU A 825 17.16 -7.02 -3.44
N ILE A 826 18.11 -6.60 -4.29
CA ILE A 826 19.08 -5.55 -3.97
C ILE A 826 18.81 -4.35 -4.88
N PHE A 827 18.58 -3.19 -4.26
CA PHE A 827 18.51 -1.92 -4.96
C PHE A 827 19.92 -1.38 -5.20
N SER A 828 20.35 -1.39 -6.45
CA SER A 828 21.64 -0.85 -6.86
C SER A 828 21.45 0.52 -7.49
N PHE A 829 22.34 1.46 -7.15
CA PHE A 829 22.42 2.74 -7.85
C PHE A 829 22.77 2.50 -9.32
N VAL A 830 22.03 3.16 -10.22
CA VAL A 830 22.23 3.08 -11.67
C VAL A 830 22.91 4.35 -12.16
N ASP A 831 22.24 5.49 -11.98
CA ASP A 831 22.71 6.80 -12.44
C ASP A 831 21.98 7.95 -11.72
N THR A 832 22.37 9.19 -12.07
CA THR A 832 21.66 10.41 -11.68
C THR A 832 21.01 11.06 -12.89
N ILE A 833 19.77 11.50 -12.73
CA ILE A 833 18.98 12.07 -13.81
C ILE A 833 18.77 13.57 -13.61
N CYS A 834 19.12 14.38 -14.61
CA CYS A 834 18.95 15.82 -14.56
C CYS A 834 17.48 16.23 -14.79
N LYS A 835 16.88 16.95 -13.83
CA LYS A 835 15.48 17.41 -13.89
C LYS A 835 15.22 18.35 -15.04
N ASP A 836 16.19 19.20 -15.40
CA ASP A 836 16.03 20.15 -16.52
C ASP A 836 15.82 19.45 -17.86
N ASN A 837 16.38 18.25 -18.05
CA ASN A 837 16.13 17.44 -19.25
C ASN A 837 14.62 17.15 -19.41
N PHE A 838 13.89 17.01 -18.30
CA PHE A 838 12.47 16.71 -18.31
C PHE A 838 11.57 17.94 -18.27
N LYS A 839 12.08 19.11 -17.87
CA LYS A 839 11.32 20.36 -17.94
C LYS A 839 10.94 20.74 -19.37
N HIS A 840 11.78 20.35 -20.33
CA HIS A 840 11.60 20.62 -21.75
C HIS A 840 11.01 19.44 -22.54
N ASN A 841 10.89 18.25 -21.93
CA ASN A 841 10.20 17.13 -22.53
C ASN A 841 8.72 17.44 -22.78
N LEU A 842 8.17 16.88 -23.86
CA LEU A 842 6.75 16.91 -24.13
C LEU A 842 6.00 16.41 -22.88
N LYS A 843 5.04 17.20 -22.38
CA LYS A 843 4.26 16.87 -21.18
C LYS A 843 5.09 16.59 -19.91
N ASN A 844 6.34 17.07 -19.86
CA ASN A 844 7.25 16.87 -18.73
C ASN A 844 7.46 15.40 -18.35
N GLU A 845 7.48 14.52 -19.34
CA GLU A 845 7.71 13.08 -19.15
C GLU A 845 9.09 12.82 -18.55
N ILE A 846 9.11 11.99 -17.52
CA ILE A 846 10.32 11.50 -16.85
C ILE A 846 10.59 10.10 -17.42
N VAL A 847 11.58 9.98 -18.29
CA VAL A 847 11.93 8.67 -18.88
C VAL A 847 13.23 8.19 -18.27
N LEU A 848 13.17 7.02 -17.63
CA LEU A 848 14.33 6.36 -17.03
C LEU A 848 15.15 5.62 -18.11
N ASN A 849 16.45 5.42 -17.87
CA ASN A 849 17.36 4.70 -18.78
C ASN A 849 17.59 5.38 -20.16
N ILE A 850 17.57 6.72 -20.21
CA ILE A 850 17.97 7.48 -21.41
C ILE A 850 19.26 8.23 -21.11
N ASP A 851 20.35 7.84 -21.78
CA ASP A 851 21.62 8.54 -21.68
C ASP A 851 21.60 9.90 -22.40
N LYS A 852 22.57 10.75 -22.08
CA LYS A 852 22.69 12.10 -22.64
C LYS A 852 22.81 12.12 -24.17
N ASN A 853 23.47 11.13 -24.78
CA ASN A 853 23.63 11.06 -26.23
C ASN A 853 22.29 10.71 -26.90
N THR A 854 21.53 9.78 -26.31
CA THR A 854 20.16 9.47 -26.79
C THR A 854 19.24 10.69 -26.70
N LEU A 855 19.34 11.52 -25.65
CA LEU A 855 18.58 12.78 -25.56
C LEU A 855 18.95 13.77 -26.68
N LEU A 856 20.24 13.92 -27.01
CA LEU A 856 20.68 14.77 -28.11
C LEU A 856 20.13 14.28 -29.47
N ILE A 857 20.06 12.97 -29.66
CA ILE A 857 19.43 12.36 -30.84
C ILE A 857 17.94 12.71 -30.87
N PHE A 858 17.23 12.62 -29.74
CA PHE A 858 15.81 12.99 -29.66
C PHE A 858 15.57 14.46 -30.00
N ASP A 859 16.40 15.37 -29.52
CA ASP A 859 16.30 16.79 -29.85
C ASP A 859 16.41 17.02 -31.36
N LYS A 860 17.32 16.32 -32.04
CA LYS A 860 17.44 16.37 -33.51
C LYS A 860 16.22 15.76 -34.20
N ILE A 861 15.75 14.60 -33.74
CA ILE A 861 14.56 13.95 -34.28
C ILE A 861 13.32 14.85 -34.14
N CYS A 862 13.20 15.61 -33.05
CA CYS A 862 12.08 16.53 -32.83
C CYS A 862 12.28 17.91 -33.49
N LYS A 863 13.48 18.23 -33.98
CA LYS A 863 13.77 19.54 -34.58
C LYS A 863 13.13 19.67 -35.96
N ASN A 864 12.41 20.76 -36.19
CA ASN A 864 11.74 21.07 -37.47
C ASN A 864 10.75 19.97 -37.94
N THR A 865 10.11 19.27 -37.01
CA THR A 865 9.10 18.26 -37.33
C THR A 865 7.68 18.73 -37.03
N ILE A 866 6.71 17.95 -37.48
CA ILE A 866 5.28 18.03 -37.14
C ILE A 866 4.83 16.65 -36.65
N PHE A 867 3.95 16.57 -35.67
CA PHE A 867 3.44 15.28 -35.24
C PHE A 867 2.54 14.64 -36.29
N LEU A 868 2.61 13.31 -36.40
CA LEU A 868 1.80 12.52 -37.32
C LEU A 868 0.29 12.82 -37.19
N GLU A 869 -0.22 13.04 -35.98
CA GLU A 869 -1.64 13.40 -35.73
C GLU A 869 -2.10 14.67 -36.45
N LYS A 870 -1.19 15.59 -36.79
CA LYS A 870 -1.54 16.85 -37.44
C LYS A 870 -1.68 16.72 -38.94
N ILE A 871 -1.15 15.64 -39.51
CA ILE A 871 -1.12 15.38 -40.95
C ILE A 871 -1.89 14.12 -41.34
N SER A 872 -2.45 13.39 -40.37
CA SER A 872 -3.16 12.14 -40.58
C SER A 872 -4.36 11.98 -39.65
N LYS A 873 -5.26 11.06 -40.00
CA LYS A 873 -6.31 10.53 -39.12
C LYS A 873 -6.04 9.04 -38.92
N SER A 874 -6.21 8.56 -37.69
CA SER A 874 -6.12 7.13 -37.39
C SER A 874 -7.41 6.54 -36.86
N LYS A 875 -7.61 5.23 -37.07
CA LYS A 875 -8.66 4.44 -36.42
C LYS A 875 -8.13 3.07 -35.99
N ARG A 876 -8.52 2.65 -34.78
CA ARG A 876 -8.37 1.27 -34.31
C ARG A 876 -9.37 0.38 -35.05
N GLY A 877 -8.91 -0.80 -35.48
CA GLY A 877 -9.79 -1.79 -36.10
C GLY A 877 -10.82 -2.37 -35.13
N ALA A 878 -11.76 -3.11 -35.68
CA ALA A 878 -12.94 -3.57 -34.96
C ALA A 878 -12.66 -4.73 -33.98
N GLU A 879 -13.40 -4.79 -32.87
CA GLU A 879 -13.16 -5.74 -31.79
C GLU A 879 -14.07 -6.97 -31.89
N TYR A 880 -13.47 -8.12 -32.19
CA TYR A 880 -14.17 -9.41 -32.31
C TYR A 880 -13.42 -10.53 -31.57
N GLY A 881 -14.16 -11.56 -31.12
CA GLY A 881 -13.61 -12.77 -30.51
C GLY A 881 -13.16 -13.80 -31.55
N LYS A 882 -12.23 -14.70 -31.17
CA LYS A 882 -11.65 -15.75 -32.04
C LYS A 882 -12.69 -16.55 -32.85
N LYS A 883 -13.88 -16.78 -32.28
CA LYS A 883 -14.96 -17.57 -32.90
C LYS A 883 -15.58 -16.98 -34.17
N PHE A 884 -15.37 -15.69 -34.48
CA PHE A 884 -16.03 -15.02 -35.62
C PHE A 884 -15.16 -14.86 -36.88
N CYS A 885 -13.86 -15.15 -36.83
CA CYS A 885 -12.99 -15.00 -38.01
C CYS A 885 -12.99 -16.24 -38.94
N GLU A 886 -13.61 -17.36 -38.53
CA GLU A 886 -13.46 -18.66 -39.21
C GLU A 886 -14.63 -19.04 -40.16
N GLN A 887 -15.69 -18.23 -40.30
CA GLN A 887 -16.93 -18.68 -40.96
C GLN A 887 -17.56 -17.70 -41.98
N PHE A 888 -16.77 -17.06 -42.86
CA PHE A 888 -17.37 -16.30 -43.96
C PHE A 888 -16.68 -16.61 -45.29
N SER A 889 -17.42 -17.24 -46.21
CA SER A 889 -17.04 -17.43 -47.62
C SER A 889 -17.43 -16.24 -48.50
N GLN A 890 -18.18 -15.28 -47.95
CA GLN A 890 -18.66 -14.06 -48.59
C GLN A 890 -18.69 -12.91 -47.57
N GLY A 891 -18.38 -11.68 -47.99
CA GLY A 891 -18.32 -10.49 -47.12
C GLY A 891 -17.29 -9.47 -47.59
N ILE A 892 -16.90 -8.54 -46.71
CA ILE A 892 -15.79 -7.62 -46.96
C ILE A 892 -14.46 -8.28 -46.59
N LYS A 893 -13.42 -8.11 -47.42
CA LYS A 893 -12.07 -8.60 -47.12
C LYS A 893 -11.57 -7.98 -45.82
N VAL A 894 -11.05 -8.80 -44.91
CA VAL A 894 -10.55 -8.33 -43.60
C VAL A 894 -9.09 -8.72 -43.40
N LEU A 895 -8.30 -7.76 -42.89
CA LEU A 895 -6.93 -7.99 -42.46
C LEU A 895 -6.87 -8.37 -40.98
N LEU A 896 -6.13 -9.45 -40.71
CA LEU A 896 -5.73 -9.90 -39.38
C LEU A 896 -4.31 -9.41 -39.08
N GLY A 897 -3.95 -9.36 -37.79
CA GLY A 897 -2.69 -8.74 -37.36
C GLY A 897 -1.44 -9.33 -38.02
N TYR A 898 -1.44 -10.62 -38.37
CA TYR A 898 -0.33 -11.30 -39.05
C TYR A 898 -0.31 -11.10 -40.57
N ASP A 899 -1.39 -10.58 -41.18
CA ASP A 899 -1.45 -10.30 -42.62
C ASP A 899 -0.65 -9.04 -42.98
N VAL A 900 -0.34 -8.20 -41.98
CA VAL A 900 0.40 -6.94 -42.13
C VAL A 900 1.83 -7.13 -41.63
N SER A 901 2.78 -6.93 -42.55
CA SER A 901 4.23 -6.92 -42.28
C SER A 901 4.87 -5.72 -42.98
N PRO A 902 6.11 -5.33 -42.66
CA PRO A 902 6.74 -4.16 -43.27
C PRO A 902 6.71 -4.22 -44.80
N TYR A 903 6.04 -3.23 -45.38
CA TYR A 903 5.85 -3.08 -46.83
C TYR A 903 5.13 -4.25 -47.53
N CYS A 904 4.45 -5.14 -46.80
CA CYS A 904 3.72 -6.26 -47.41
C CYS A 904 2.39 -6.56 -46.71
N ILE A 905 1.33 -6.66 -47.51
CA ILE A 905 0.03 -7.18 -47.09
C ILE A 905 -0.15 -8.55 -47.74
N LYS A 906 -0.23 -9.60 -46.93
CA LYS A 906 -0.51 -10.96 -47.39
C LYS A 906 -1.89 -11.37 -46.87
N TRP A 907 -2.93 -11.01 -47.60
CA TRP A 907 -4.29 -11.35 -47.24
C TRP A 907 -4.57 -12.85 -47.46
N ASN A 908 -5.00 -13.55 -46.42
CA ASN A 908 -5.18 -15.01 -46.41
C ASN A 908 -6.63 -15.44 -46.72
N ASN A 909 -7.28 -14.77 -47.68
CA ASN A 909 -8.66 -15.05 -48.11
C ASN A 909 -9.71 -15.00 -46.99
N THR A 910 -9.51 -14.10 -46.03
CA THR A 910 -10.39 -13.91 -44.86
C THR A 910 -11.44 -12.83 -45.11
N TYR A 911 -12.69 -13.12 -44.76
CA TYR A 911 -13.83 -12.22 -44.91
C TYR A 911 -14.53 -11.95 -43.58
N ILE A 912 -15.24 -10.84 -43.50
CA ILE A 912 -16.13 -10.51 -42.38
C ILE A 912 -17.46 -9.96 -42.90
N ASP A 913 -18.53 -10.22 -42.16
CA ASP A 913 -19.84 -9.65 -42.44
C ASP A 913 -19.81 -8.11 -42.32
N GLU A 914 -20.25 -7.43 -43.38
CA GLU A 914 -20.29 -5.97 -43.44
C GLU A 914 -21.38 -5.36 -42.55
N GLU A 915 -22.38 -6.17 -42.15
CA GLU A 915 -23.53 -5.72 -41.38
C GLU A 915 -23.23 -5.57 -39.89
N LEU A 916 -22.06 -6.06 -39.43
CA LEU A 916 -21.61 -5.95 -38.05
C LEU A 916 -21.47 -4.47 -37.64
N LYS A 917 -22.00 -4.13 -36.47
CA LYS A 917 -22.04 -2.76 -35.93
C LYS A 917 -20.67 -2.04 -35.98
N ASP A 918 -19.61 -2.73 -35.58
CA ASP A 918 -18.26 -2.16 -35.59
C ASP A 918 -17.67 -2.02 -37.01
N ILE A 919 -17.97 -2.93 -37.94
CA ILE A 919 -17.59 -2.79 -39.35
C ILE A 919 -18.35 -1.62 -39.98
N LYS A 920 -19.67 -1.53 -39.80
CA LYS A 920 -20.48 -0.39 -40.28
C LYS A 920 -19.92 0.94 -39.82
N ARG A 921 -19.48 1.03 -38.55
CA ARG A 921 -18.87 2.25 -37.99
C ARG A 921 -17.52 2.58 -38.62
N LEU A 922 -16.72 1.58 -38.99
CA LEU A 922 -15.41 1.76 -39.62
C LEU A 922 -15.46 1.89 -41.14
N LYS A 923 -16.54 1.44 -41.80
CA LYS A 923 -16.74 1.45 -43.25
C LYS A 923 -16.40 2.79 -43.92
N PRO A 924 -16.74 3.97 -43.35
CA PRO A 924 -16.36 5.27 -43.93
C PRO A 924 -14.85 5.55 -43.95
N PHE A 925 -14.06 4.79 -43.19
CA PHE A 925 -12.62 4.93 -43.08
C PHE A 925 -11.86 3.95 -44.00
N PHE A 926 -12.56 3.02 -44.66
CA PHE A 926 -11.94 2.12 -45.63
C PHE A 926 -11.71 2.89 -46.93
N ASP A 927 -10.44 3.15 -47.22
CA ASP A 927 -10.00 3.89 -48.39
C ASP A 927 -8.89 3.12 -49.12
N ASN A 928 -8.74 3.43 -50.41
CA ASN A 928 -7.57 3.03 -51.17
C ASN A 928 -6.39 3.89 -50.67
N ASN A 929 -5.21 3.28 -50.51
CA ASN A 929 -4.00 3.91 -49.95
C ASN A 929 -4.05 4.15 -48.43
N LEU A 930 -4.82 3.36 -47.69
CA LEU A 930 -4.76 3.37 -46.24
C LEU A 930 -3.48 2.65 -45.76
N ILE A 931 -2.75 3.28 -44.83
CA ILE A 931 -1.61 2.64 -44.18
C ILE A 931 -2.14 1.80 -43.01
N TYR A 932 -1.79 0.52 -42.97
CA TYR A 932 -2.12 -0.41 -41.91
C TYR A 932 -0.89 -0.60 -41.03
N LEU A 933 -0.99 -0.21 -39.76
CA LEU A 933 0.05 -0.38 -38.73
C LEU A 933 -0.35 -1.53 -37.79
N ARG A 934 0.50 -2.53 -37.64
CA ARG A 934 0.27 -3.64 -36.70
C ARG A 934 0.39 -3.14 -35.26
N ARG A 935 -0.59 -3.49 -34.41
CA ARG A 935 -0.66 -3.08 -33.01
C ARG A 935 0.14 -3.99 -32.08
N VAL A 936 0.12 -5.30 -32.34
CA VAL A 936 0.82 -6.30 -31.51
C VAL A 936 2.09 -6.72 -32.24
N ASP A 937 3.17 -5.97 -32.01
CA ASP A 937 4.48 -6.19 -32.62
C ASP A 937 5.58 -5.46 -31.84
N ASN A 938 6.80 -6.02 -31.81
CA ASN A 938 7.94 -5.48 -31.04
C ASN A 938 8.60 -4.25 -31.70
N ARG A 939 8.06 -3.81 -32.83
CA ARG A 939 8.46 -2.63 -33.60
C ARG A 939 7.25 -2.08 -34.34
N LEU A 940 7.35 -0.84 -34.80
CA LEU A 940 6.45 -0.28 -35.78
C LEU A 940 6.59 -1.07 -37.10
N SER A 941 5.52 -1.77 -37.46
CA SER A 941 5.43 -2.56 -38.69
C SER A 941 4.19 -2.13 -39.47
N ALA A 942 4.39 -1.50 -40.62
CA ALA A 942 3.32 -0.94 -41.43
C ALA A 942 3.41 -1.37 -42.90
N SER A 943 2.25 -1.42 -43.57
CA SER A 943 2.13 -1.55 -45.02
C SER A 943 0.99 -0.69 -45.54
N ILE A 944 0.88 -0.50 -46.85
CA ILE A 944 -0.19 0.27 -47.48
C ILE A 944 -1.07 -0.65 -48.33
N GLY A 945 -2.39 -0.50 -48.23
CA GLY A 945 -3.34 -1.25 -49.04
C GLY A 945 -3.79 -0.43 -50.24
N PHE A 946 -3.69 -1.02 -51.44
CA PHE A 946 -4.19 -0.43 -52.69
C PHE A 946 -5.64 -0.85 -53.02
N GLU A 947 -6.22 -1.71 -52.20
CA GLU A 947 -7.64 -2.09 -52.23
C GLU A 947 -8.27 -1.91 -50.85
N LYS A 948 -9.61 -1.98 -50.79
CA LYS A 948 -10.35 -1.75 -49.54
C LYS A 948 -10.37 -2.99 -48.66
N PHE A 949 -9.73 -2.90 -47.50
CA PHE A 949 -9.84 -3.90 -46.46
C PHE A 949 -10.52 -3.35 -45.20
N ALA A 950 -11.40 -4.16 -44.61
CA ALA A 950 -11.70 -4.09 -43.19
C ALA A 950 -10.49 -4.55 -42.37
N PHE A 951 -10.42 -4.18 -41.09
CA PHE A 951 -9.30 -4.54 -40.22
C PHE A 951 -9.74 -4.66 -38.77
N ILE A 952 -9.13 -5.59 -38.05
CA ILE A 952 -9.48 -5.91 -36.66
C ILE A 952 -8.67 -5.10 -35.64
N LYS A 953 -9.01 -5.24 -34.36
CA LYS A 953 -8.43 -4.50 -33.22
C LYS A 953 -6.92 -4.56 -33.08
N ASN A 954 -6.25 -5.49 -33.77
CA ASN A 954 -4.80 -5.66 -33.77
C ASN A 954 -4.10 -4.83 -34.87
N ILE A 955 -4.85 -4.00 -35.60
CA ILE A 955 -4.35 -3.12 -36.66
C ILE A 955 -4.93 -1.72 -36.46
N TYR A 956 -4.11 -0.70 -36.72
CA TYR A 956 -4.53 0.66 -36.93
C TYR A 956 -4.55 1.00 -38.42
N GLY A 957 -5.63 1.63 -38.88
CA GLY A 957 -5.66 2.28 -40.17
C GLY A 957 -5.26 3.76 -40.02
N ILE A 958 -4.38 4.24 -40.89
CA ILE A 958 -3.85 5.61 -40.90
C ILE A 958 -4.06 6.21 -42.29
N SER A 959 -4.82 7.29 -42.36
CA SER A 959 -5.11 8.04 -43.59
C SER A 959 -4.39 9.38 -43.53
N ILE A 960 -3.58 9.68 -44.55
CA ILE A 960 -2.85 10.96 -44.62
C ILE A 960 -3.77 12.04 -45.17
N THR A 961 -4.01 13.08 -44.38
CA THR A 961 -4.96 14.16 -44.71
C THR A 961 -4.28 15.41 -45.27
N ASP A 962 -2.99 15.62 -44.98
CA ASP A 962 -2.22 16.74 -45.54
C ASP A 962 -1.54 16.31 -46.85
N LYS A 963 -1.98 16.89 -47.97
CA LYS A 963 -1.47 16.60 -49.32
C LYS A 963 0.01 16.94 -49.52
N LYS A 964 0.64 17.69 -48.59
CA LYS A 964 2.08 17.92 -48.61
C LYS A 964 2.90 16.66 -48.33
N TYR A 965 2.29 15.65 -47.72
CA TYR A 965 2.96 14.40 -47.35
C TYR A 965 2.44 13.25 -48.21
N SER A 966 3.36 12.54 -48.85
CA SER A 966 3.04 11.30 -49.57
C SER A 966 2.78 10.17 -48.56
N PRO A 967 1.72 9.35 -48.72
CA PRO A 967 1.52 8.14 -47.93
C PRO A 967 2.73 7.21 -47.94
N LEU A 968 3.45 7.12 -49.06
CA LEU A 968 4.63 6.28 -49.21
C LEU A 968 5.81 6.78 -48.38
N LEU A 969 5.97 8.11 -48.26
CA LEU A 969 6.97 8.69 -47.37
C LEU A 969 6.66 8.36 -45.90
N ILE A 970 5.40 8.49 -45.50
CA ILE A 970 4.99 8.17 -44.12
C ILE A 970 5.16 6.67 -43.85
N LEU A 971 4.83 5.81 -44.81
CA LEU A 971 5.07 4.37 -44.73
C LEU A 971 6.56 4.06 -44.50
N ALA A 972 7.46 4.71 -45.25
CA ALA A 972 8.91 4.56 -45.07
C ALA A 972 9.34 4.97 -43.66
N LEU A 973 8.84 6.11 -43.16
CA LEU A 973 9.18 6.62 -41.84
C LEU A 973 8.70 5.68 -40.73
N LEU A 974 7.47 5.16 -40.81
CA LEU A 974 6.93 4.22 -39.83
C LEU A 974 7.73 2.91 -39.75
N ASN A 975 8.30 2.45 -40.87
CA ASN A 975 9.13 1.24 -40.92
C ASN A 975 10.63 1.51 -40.68
N SER A 976 11.06 2.78 -40.59
CA SER A 976 12.48 3.14 -40.43
C SER A 976 13.06 2.72 -39.08
N ARG A 977 14.36 2.41 -39.05
CA ARG A 977 15.11 2.16 -37.81
C ARG A 977 15.06 3.37 -36.88
N LEU A 978 15.12 4.58 -37.42
CA LEU A 978 15.15 5.81 -36.64
C LEU A 978 13.87 6.01 -35.81
N LEU A 979 12.69 5.95 -36.44
CA LEU A 979 11.44 6.13 -35.71
C LEU A 979 11.10 4.93 -34.83
N ASN A 980 11.56 3.73 -35.18
CA ASN A 980 11.51 2.58 -34.28
C ASN A 980 12.37 2.80 -33.02
N PHE A 981 13.62 3.22 -33.17
CA PHE A 981 14.50 3.57 -32.06
C PHE A 981 13.87 4.65 -31.17
N TYR A 982 13.36 5.72 -31.78
CA TYR A 982 12.67 6.79 -31.04
C TYR A 982 11.45 6.27 -30.28
N TYR A 983 10.60 5.47 -30.94
CA TYR A 983 9.40 4.90 -30.32
C TYR A 983 9.77 4.00 -29.13
N LEU A 984 10.68 3.06 -29.34
CA LEU A 984 11.07 2.08 -28.32
C LEU A 984 11.78 2.72 -27.13
N LYS A 985 12.67 3.69 -27.37
CA LYS A 985 13.41 4.35 -26.28
C LYS A 985 12.56 5.38 -25.54
N LYS A 986 11.58 6.00 -26.19
CA LYS A 986 10.77 7.07 -25.59
C LYS A 986 9.45 6.60 -24.99
N PHE A 987 8.82 5.60 -25.60
CA PHE A 987 7.44 5.22 -25.28
C PHE A 987 7.29 3.79 -24.74
N THR A 988 8.20 2.87 -25.07
CA THR A 988 8.08 1.44 -24.72
C THR A 988 8.70 1.12 -23.34
N THR A 989 8.02 0.27 -22.58
CA THR A 989 8.48 -0.26 -21.28
C THR A 989 8.97 -1.71 -21.42
N LYS A 990 9.76 -2.24 -20.48
CA LYS A 990 10.31 -3.61 -20.58
C LYS A 990 9.22 -4.68 -20.63
N LYS A 991 8.10 -4.44 -19.97
CA LYS A 991 6.89 -5.27 -20.00
C LYS A 991 6.29 -5.45 -21.40
N GLU A 992 6.47 -4.48 -22.29
CA GLU A 992 6.09 -4.61 -23.71
C GLU A 992 7.01 -5.58 -24.47
N GLN A 993 8.11 -6.09 -23.92
CA GLN A 993 8.90 -7.14 -24.60
C GLN A 993 8.24 -8.53 -24.55
N VAL A 994 7.32 -8.76 -23.59
CA VAL A 994 6.58 -10.03 -23.44
C VAL A 994 5.27 -10.01 -24.25
N PHE A 995 4.60 -8.86 -24.33
CA PHE A 995 3.45 -8.59 -25.21
C PHE A 995 3.47 -7.14 -25.70
N PRO A 996 4.19 -6.82 -26.79
CA PRO A 996 4.34 -5.44 -27.25
C PRO A 996 3.03 -4.95 -27.86
N GLU A 997 2.43 -3.92 -27.28
CA GLU A 997 1.22 -3.31 -27.79
C GLU A 997 1.42 -1.81 -28.06
N ILE A 998 1.44 -1.43 -29.33
CA ILE A 998 1.55 -0.05 -29.77
C ILE A 998 0.27 0.70 -29.43
N GLN A 999 0.35 1.81 -28.68
CA GLN A 999 -0.83 2.62 -28.33
C GLN A 999 -1.04 3.75 -29.33
N THR A 1000 -2.30 4.04 -29.67
CA THR A 1000 -2.65 5.06 -30.67
C THR A 1000 -2.07 6.43 -30.36
N TYR A 1001 -2.24 6.91 -29.13
CA TYR A 1001 -1.77 8.23 -28.72
C TYR A 1001 -0.25 8.36 -28.69
N LEU A 1002 0.51 7.25 -28.75
CA LEU A 1002 1.97 7.24 -28.75
C LEU A 1002 2.51 7.39 -30.18
N TYR A 1003 2.09 6.52 -31.11
CA TYR A 1003 2.60 6.59 -32.48
C TYR A 1003 2.08 7.83 -33.23
N GLU A 1004 0.91 8.35 -32.87
CA GLU A 1004 0.40 9.62 -33.41
C GLU A 1004 1.27 10.83 -33.05
N LYS A 1005 2.12 10.70 -32.03
CA LYS A 1005 3.14 11.70 -31.64
C LYS A 1005 4.50 11.45 -32.28
N LEU A 1006 4.61 10.54 -33.23
CA LEU A 1006 5.83 10.39 -33.99
C LEU A 1006 6.16 11.70 -34.72
N PRO A 1007 7.38 12.23 -34.55
CA PRO A 1007 7.80 13.45 -35.21
C PRO A 1007 8.07 13.15 -36.68
N ILE A 1008 7.36 13.83 -37.58
CA ILE A 1008 7.50 13.71 -39.03
C ILE A 1008 8.22 14.95 -39.57
N PRO A 1009 9.27 14.81 -40.38
CA PRO A 1009 10.10 15.93 -40.81
C PRO A 1009 9.30 16.85 -41.73
N LYS A 1010 9.36 18.16 -41.51
CA LYS A 1010 8.70 19.12 -42.41
C LYS A 1010 9.38 19.11 -43.78
N ILE A 1011 8.62 18.78 -44.82
CA ILE A 1011 9.13 18.77 -46.20
C ILE A 1011 9.12 20.19 -46.78
N ASN A 1012 10.25 20.58 -47.38
CA ASN A 1012 10.48 21.87 -48.01
C ASN A 1012 11.45 21.71 -49.20
N ALA A 1013 11.71 22.81 -49.93
CA ALA A 1013 12.56 22.79 -51.12
C ALA A 1013 13.96 22.20 -50.90
N LYS A 1014 14.53 22.29 -49.69
CA LYS A 1014 15.89 21.80 -49.40
C LYS A 1014 15.95 20.28 -49.22
N ASN A 1015 14.87 19.63 -48.78
CA ASN A 1015 14.83 18.19 -48.49
C ASN A 1015 13.86 17.40 -49.38
N GLN A 1016 13.15 18.07 -50.30
CA GLN A 1016 12.23 17.43 -51.24
C GLN A 1016 12.89 16.31 -52.07
N ASN A 1017 14.14 16.50 -52.51
CA ASN A 1017 14.85 15.48 -53.30
C ASN A 1017 15.06 14.19 -52.49
N ILE A 1018 15.44 14.29 -51.22
CA ILE A 1018 15.59 13.13 -50.33
C ILE A 1018 14.26 12.43 -50.14
N ALA A 1019 13.18 13.19 -49.91
CA ALA A 1019 11.83 12.63 -49.78
C ALA A 1019 11.39 11.87 -51.05
N ASN A 1020 11.67 12.44 -52.23
CA ASN A 1020 11.34 11.80 -53.51
C ASN A 1020 12.14 10.49 -53.73
N GLN A 1021 13.42 10.46 -53.33
CA GLN A 1021 14.23 9.24 -53.39
C GLN A 1021 13.68 8.15 -52.47
N ILE A 1022 13.28 8.51 -51.24
CA ILE A 1022 12.64 7.56 -50.31
C ILE A 1022 11.35 7.01 -50.93
N ILE A 1023 10.50 7.87 -51.49
CA ILE A 1023 9.24 7.46 -52.14
C ILE A 1023 9.51 6.46 -53.27
N ALA A 1024 10.49 6.74 -54.15
CA ALA A 1024 10.83 5.85 -55.26
C ALA A 1024 11.31 4.46 -54.78
N LEU A 1025 12.12 4.41 -53.71
CA LEU A 1025 12.55 3.14 -53.11
C LEU A 1025 11.39 2.37 -52.49
N VAL A 1026 10.44 3.06 -51.84
CA VAL A 1026 9.24 2.42 -51.28
C VAL A 1026 8.38 1.84 -52.40
N ASP A 1027 8.18 2.56 -53.49
CA ASP A 1027 7.46 2.04 -54.66
C ASP A 1027 8.13 0.79 -55.23
N GLU A 1028 9.46 0.78 -55.34
CA GLU A 1028 10.23 -0.40 -55.78
C GLU A 1028 10.02 -1.60 -54.84
N ILE A 1029 10.12 -1.39 -53.52
CA ILE A 1029 9.86 -2.43 -52.50
C ILE A 1029 8.45 -2.99 -52.65
N LEU A 1030 7.44 -2.12 -52.76
CA LEU A 1030 6.03 -2.54 -52.88
C LEU A 1030 5.79 -3.33 -54.17
N MET A 1031 6.41 -2.93 -55.30
CA MET A 1031 6.32 -3.67 -56.56
C MET A 1031 6.99 -5.05 -56.48
N LEU A 1032 8.15 -5.15 -55.86
CA LEU A 1032 8.87 -6.42 -55.67
C LEU A 1032 8.06 -7.37 -54.78
N LYS A 1033 7.57 -6.88 -53.63
CA LYS A 1033 6.76 -7.68 -52.71
C LYS A 1033 5.37 -8.03 -53.22
N ALA A 1034 4.81 -7.24 -54.14
CA ALA A 1034 3.57 -7.60 -54.83
C ALA A 1034 3.76 -8.80 -55.78
N LYS A 1035 4.95 -8.94 -56.39
CA LYS A 1035 5.29 -10.10 -57.24
C LYS A 1035 5.64 -11.34 -56.40
N ASP A 1036 6.44 -11.14 -55.37
CA ASP A 1036 6.84 -12.18 -54.42
C ASP A 1036 6.88 -11.61 -53.00
N SER A 1037 5.91 -11.99 -52.17
CA SER A 1037 5.81 -11.53 -50.78
C SER A 1037 7.02 -11.88 -49.91
N THR A 1038 7.87 -12.81 -50.37
CA THR A 1038 9.09 -13.24 -49.67
C THR A 1038 10.38 -12.61 -50.21
N PHE A 1039 10.26 -11.74 -51.22
CA PHE A 1039 11.41 -11.06 -51.81
C PHE A 1039 12.18 -10.27 -50.75
N ASP A 1040 13.50 -10.46 -50.70
CA ASP A 1040 14.37 -9.78 -49.75
C ASP A 1040 14.59 -8.32 -50.17
N THR A 1041 14.08 -7.39 -49.36
CA THR A 1041 14.19 -5.94 -49.58
C THR A 1041 15.14 -5.27 -48.58
N ALA A 1042 15.90 -6.03 -47.80
CA ALA A 1042 16.75 -5.49 -46.73
C ALA A 1042 17.78 -4.46 -47.23
N ALA A 1043 18.31 -4.63 -48.45
CA ALA A 1043 19.23 -3.68 -49.06
C ALA A 1043 18.55 -2.33 -49.38
N LEU A 1044 17.33 -2.36 -49.92
CA LEU A 1044 16.54 -1.16 -50.23
C LEU A 1044 16.08 -0.46 -48.94
N GLU A 1045 15.66 -1.24 -47.94
CA GLU A 1045 15.29 -0.72 -46.61
C GLU A 1045 16.49 -0.03 -45.93
N SER A 1046 17.70 -0.60 -46.04
CA SER A 1046 18.91 0.03 -45.51
C SER A 1046 19.27 1.34 -46.23
N GLN A 1047 18.99 1.44 -47.54
CA GLN A 1047 19.13 2.70 -48.27
C GLN A 1047 18.11 3.74 -47.81
N ILE A 1048 16.86 3.33 -47.56
CA ILE A 1048 15.83 4.18 -46.96
C ILE A 1048 16.31 4.69 -45.60
N ASP A 1049 16.81 3.84 -44.72
CA ASP A 1049 17.33 4.25 -43.39
C ASP A 1049 18.45 5.29 -43.53
N CYS A 1050 19.39 5.10 -44.45
CA CYS A 1050 20.45 6.08 -44.73
C CYS A 1050 19.89 7.45 -45.17
N LEU A 1051 18.85 7.46 -46.01
CA LEU A 1051 18.19 8.69 -46.45
C LEU A 1051 17.37 9.33 -45.32
N VAL A 1052 16.71 8.52 -44.49
CA VAL A 1052 16.00 8.96 -43.29
C VAL A 1052 16.98 9.63 -42.32
N TYR A 1053 18.13 9.05 -42.03
CA TYR A 1053 19.15 9.69 -41.16
C TYR A 1053 19.59 11.06 -41.69
N LYS A 1054 19.76 11.20 -43.01
CA LYS A 1054 20.05 12.49 -43.66
C LYS A 1054 18.90 13.49 -43.51
N LEU A 1055 17.65 13.02 -43.61
CA LEU A 1055 16.44 13.84 -43.46
C LEU A 1055 16.32 14.46 -42.07
N TYR A 1056 16.89 13.81 -41.04
CA TYR A 1056 16.95 14.30 -39.65
C TYR A 1056 18.31 14.88 -39.24
N HIS A 1057 19.25 15.04 -40.18
CA HIS A 1057 20.57 15.64 -39.94
C HIS A 1057 21.40 14.94 -38.85
N LEU A 1058 21.39 13.61 -38.84
CA LEU A 1058 22.17 12.80 -37.91
C LEU A 1058 23.62 12.60 -38.37
N THR A 1059 24.54 12.57 -37.41
CA THR A 1059 25.98 12.31 -37.60
C THR A 1059 26.29 10.82 -37.53
N GLN A 1060 27.47 10.40 -37.98
CA GLN A 1060 27.86 8.99 -37.91
C GLN A 1060 27.91 8.42 -36.49
N ALA A 1061 28.39 9.21 -35.51
CA ALA A 1061 28.41 8.77 -34.12
C ALA A 1061 26.98 8.53 -33.56
N GLU A 1062 26.02 9.35 -33.97
CA GLU A 1062 24.61 9.20 -33.56
C GLU A 1062 23.95 8.01 -34.25
N ILE A 1063 24.26 7.77 -35.53
CA ILE A 1063 23.77 6.61 -36.27
C ILE A 1063 24.25 5.31 -35.60
N GLN A 1064 25.51 5.26 -35.16
CA GLN A 1064 26.04 4.09 -34.44
C GLN A 1064 25.26 3.78 -33.15
N ILE A 1065 24.80 4.80 -32.41
CA ILE A 1065 23.98 4.62 -31.20
C ILE A 1065 22.60 4.04 -31.56
N ILE A 1066 22.02 4.47 -32.68
CA ILE A 1066 20.73 3.98 -33.16
C ILE A 1066 20.84 2.52 -33.64
N GLU A 1067 21.96 2.16 -34.24
CA GLU A 1067 22.20 0.83 -34.81
C GLU A 1067 22.83 -0.17 -33.82
N SER A 1068 23.41 0.29 -32.72
CA SER A 1068 23.93 -0.57 -31.66
C SER A 1068 22.79 -1.30 -30.96
N LYS A 1069 22.84 -2.63 -30.95
CA LYS A 1069 21.87 -3.51 -30.29
C LYS A 1069 22.04 -3.57 -28.78
#